data_AF-A0A5B0W3C3-F1
#
_entry.id   AF-A0A5B0W3C3-F1
#
_cell.length_a   1.000
_cell.length_b   1.000
_cell.length_c   1.000
_cell.angle_alpha   90.00
_cell.angle_beta   90.00
_cell.angle_gamma   90.00
#
_symmetry.space_group_name_H-M   'P 1'
#
loop_
_entity.id
_entity.type
_entity.pdbx_description
1 polymer ?
#
loop_
_entity_poly.entity_id
_entity_poly.type
_entity_poly.pdbx_seq_one_letter_code
_entity_poly.pdbx_strand_id
1 'polypeptide(L)'
;MITGIRQWLKPFNKVCLSVVLISSLSFPIIMNHSIMMAAGATYYVDTNGSDTNDGISLGTPFQTIGRAAQAATAGDSVLIRGGTYRETVIPLHSGTNGSEITYQNYNDEKVIVSGNDVVTGWTQDSGNIYKAPMTWSLEAGNQVFVNGALMDEARWPNQTGTLLNPTTSSAGTFTNATNIFDTSLPGGNNFWKGATIWTTSGSAWIAQTSTVTGYDSFLKKLTIQPLKGSGTYYDPKSGNRYYLTGIKGALDTAKEWWYDSANGQLYLWAPGGGNPSTLMVEAKRRNNAFDLSGKSYISVKGIQITASTIVTDNSTDHVTIQEIAAKYVSHHNLNTSAGEQANLGIILNGSYNEIRDSEIAYSSGSLVTVKGTNNNIINSYIHDGGYVPNWEGLVNLQGANSLISHNTVSDAGRVTVYFSGGMTANQIQFNNIYNAGWLTTDLGMVYGPNTDGQNTEIHHNYIHDNKAAAANSGIYLDNYTNNFILHHNVVWNNEGIRLNTPSNYNLVYNNTVWSNTSPVGAWGDVFAQDMYGDKIYNNIIKGVDSVTAANAEHGFNLSSSPGFIDEANANYRLLSTSAAKDSGKVIPGITDGYTGSAPDIGAYEYGGEDWTAGHNFASPPSPTYTRPDTPQMNQVVNGGFEWGNLSSWTTTDGGNAVVADNHWGKAANAGMSRSQFNGVKLSGSVDGIAQTITGLEPDTNYIAGAWLRSPAGENVVLGVTDFGDTEVSASSNSSTWTFVKVKFKTGPSQTSAKIFMKKTSTTGEAYVDDVGLVLDPYYQSMYTFDGFENGLGNWISVPGKGTPSLSSAKAHAGSYSYLVSEDMDAIQQTFHSLQNKVVTMWFYDDAGATNMQVAGFVDNSSAIRGIAVNTPTSTTKYSVRLDGTYTATSVSRTTGWHELKWDYTSGTKVDMYIDGVLVASPTGGTSFNRIVIGDSWSGNTTTTYFDDIAIQ
;
A
#
# COMPACT_ATOMS: atom_id res chain seq x y z
N MET A 1 36.82 -33.03 -38.49
CA MET A 1 37.42 -31.95 -39.30
C MET A 1 37.72 -30.78 -38.35
N ILE A 2 38.85 -30.86 -37.64
CA ILE A 2 40.04 -29.98 -37.73
C ILE A 2 39.69 -28.52 -37.32
N THR A 3 39.68 -28.19 -36.01
CA THR A 3 40.77 -27.58 -35.17
C THR A 3 41.27 -26.20 -35.61
N GLY A 4 41.04 -25.13 -34.83
CA GLY A 4 42.09 -24.47 -34.00
C GLY A 4 42.37 -23.04 -34.55
N ILE A 5 42.81 -21.98 -33.86
CA ILE A 5 43.67 -21.77 -32.67
C ILE A 5 43.58 -20.27 -32.25
N ARG A 6 43.70 -20.01 -30.94
CA ARG A 6 43.97 -18.68 -30.32
C ARG A 6 45.46 -18.32 -30.41
N GLN A 7 45.78 -17.05 -30.10
CA GLN A 7 47.00 -16.54 -29.43
C GLN A 7 48.03 -15.77 -30.28
N TRP A 8 48.75 -14.73 -29.82
CA TRP A 8 48.82 -13.86 -28.60
C TRP A 8 49.94 -12.80 -28.88
N LEU A 9 50.09 -11.83 -27.96
CA LEU A 9 51.33 -11.11 -27.54
C LEU A 9 51.62 -9.67 -28.01
N LYS A 10 51.64 -8.78 -27.00
CA LYS A 10 52.31 -7.47 -26.94
C LYS A 10 53.86 -7.64 -26.95
N PRO A 11 54.66 -6.55 -27.08
CA PRO A 11 55.20 -5.94 -25.85
C PRO A 11 55.43 -4.40 -25.88
N PHE A 12 55.66 -3.89 -24.67
CA PHE A 12 56.04 -2.53 -24.22
C PHE A 12 57.43 -2.04 -24.68
N ASN A 13 57.64 -0.71 -24.88
CA ASN A 13 58.45 0.17 -23.99
C ASN A 13 58.71 1.61 -24.51
N LYS A 14 58.31 2.60 -23.68
CA LYS A 14 58.92 3.90 -23.22
C LYS A 14 59.83 4.76 -24.13
N VAL A 15 59.61 6.10 -24.15
CA VAL A 15 60.41 7.17 -23.46
C VAL A 15 60.04 8.62 -23.92
N CYS A 16 59.66 9.46 -22.94
CA CYS A 16 59.82 10.91 -22.62
C CYS A 16 59.96 12.10 -23.61
N LEU A 17 59.26 13.19 -23.19
CA LEU A 17 59.62 14.64 -23.06
C LEU A 17 59.34 15.69 -24.18
N SER A 18 58.27 16.46 -23.95
CA SER A 18 58.06 17.92 -23.95
C SER A 18 58.90 18.89 -24.82
N VAL A 19 58.24 19.69 -25.69
CA VAL A 19 58.49 21.15 -25.91
C VAL A 19 57.20 21.84 -26.41
N VAL A 20 56.88 22.98 -25.79
CA VAL A 20 55.79 23.92 -26.11
C VAL A 20 56.21 24.88 -27.24
N LEU A 21 55.33 25.15 -28.21
CA LEU A 21 55.35 26.42 -28.97
C LEU A 21 53.98 26.77 -29.56
N ILE A 22 53.66 28.06 -29.47
CA ILE A 22 52.37 28.72 -29.52
C ILE A 22 52.04 29.24 -30.93
N SER A 23 50.74 29.35 -31.21
CA SER A 23 50.03 30.26 -32.14
C SER A 23 49.81 29.86 -33.61
N SER A 24 48.58 29.43 -33.88
CA SER A 24 47.74 30.02 -34.95
C SER A 24 46.29 30.08 -34.46
N LEU A 25 45.78 31.30 -34.28
CA LEU A 25 44.40 31.60 -33.92
C LEU A 25 43.46 31.18 -35.06
N SER A 26 42.76 30.07 -34.87
CA SER A 26 41.51 29.76 -35.56
C SER A 26 40.42 29.62 -34.51
N PHE A 27 39.65 30.68 -34.32
CA PHE A 27 38.41 30.64 -33.53
C PHE A 27 37.48 29.58 -34.16
N PRO A 28 37.08 28.51 -33.44
CA PRO A 28 35.91 27.76 -33.85
C PRO A 28 34.70 28.67 -33.61
N ILE A 29 34.02 29.06 -34.68
CA ILE A 29 32.67 29.60 -34.58
C ILE A 29 31.83 28.45 -33.99
N ILE A 30 31.57 28.50 -32.69
CA ILE A 30 30.54 27.69 -32.06
C ILE A 30 29.23 28.26 -32.61
N MET A 31 28.74 27.69 -33.71
CA MET A 31 27.35 27.87 -34.09
C MET A 31 26.52 27.16 -33.02
N ASN A 32 26.04 27.91 -32.02
CA ASN A 32 24.89 27.52 -31.24
C ASN A 32 23.75 27.29 -32.24
N HIS A 33 23.56 26.04 -32.65
CA HIS A 33 22.32 25.63 -33.29
C HIS A 33 21.28 25.63 -32.18
N SER A 34 20.64 26.77 -31.98
CA SER A 34 19.33 26.81 -31.36
C SER A 34 18.45 25.91 -32.21
N ILE A 35 18.11 24.72 -31.70
CA ILE A 35 17.07 23.90 -32.29
C ILE A 35 15.78 24.69 -32.05
N MET A 36 15.39 25.51 -33.03
CA MET A 36 14.04 26.04 -33.09
C MET A 36 13.12 24.84 -33.30
N MET A 37 12.49 24.36 -32.23
CA MET A 37 11.28 23.55 -32.39
C MET A 37 10.24 24.47 -33.03
N ALA A 38 9.80 24.12 -34.24
CA ALA A 38 8.68 24.82 -34.87
C ALA A 38 7.45 24.65 -33.96
N ALA A 39 6.73 25.74 -33.68
CA ALA A 39 5.45 25.64 -32.98
C ALA A 39 4.51 24.74 -33.78
N GLY A 40 3.88 23.76 -33.13
CA GLY A 40 2.92 22.88 -33.79
C GLY A 40 1.71 23.64 -34.31
N ALA A 41 0.98 23.02 -35.24
CA ALA A 41 -0.23 23.59 -35.80
C ALA A 41 -1.34 23.68 -34.74
N THR A 42 -2.22 24.66 -34.89
CA THR A 42 -3.45 24.77 -34.09
C THR A 42 -4.66 24.48 -34.98
N TYR A 43 -5.44 23.47 -34.60
CA TYR A 43 -6.71 23.15 -35.21
C TYR A 43 -7.88 23.63 -34.35
N TYR A 44 -8.97 24.03 -34.98
CA TYR A 44 -10.20 24.46 -34.36
C TYR A 44 -11.33 23.50 -34.71
N VAL A 45 -12.16 23.17 -33.73
CA VAL A 45 -13.34 22.30 -33.88
C VAL A 45 -14.56 23.06 -33.38
N ASP A 46 -15.65 23.06 -34.15
CA ASP A 46 -16.94 23.66 -33.78
C ASP A 46 -18.09 22.81 -34.33
N THR A 47 -19.13 22.58 -33.54
CA THR A 47 -20.35 21.88 -33.98
C THR A 47 -21.01 22.47 -35.24
N ASN A 48 -20.80 23.77 -35.53
CA ASN A 48 -21.27 24.46 -36.73
C ASN A 48 -20.24 24.46 -37.90
N GLY A 49 -19.10 23.81 -37.71
CA GLY A 49 -18.03 23.68 -38.70
C GLY A 49 -18.31 22.66 -39.79
N SER A 50 -17.27 22.26 -40.52
CA SER A 50 -17.33 21.21 -41.54
C SER A 50 -16.04 20.39 -41.57
N ASP A 51 -16.15 19.07 -41.62
CA ASP A 51 -14.99 18.18 -41.73
C ASP A 51 -14.28 18.24 -43.10
N THR A 52 -14.84 19.01 -44.04
CA THR A 52 -14.19 19.36 -45.31
C THR A 52 -13.31 20.61 -45.20
N ASN A 53 -13.42 21.38 -44.11
CA ASN A 53 -12.52 22.50 -43.85
C ASN A 53 -11.10 22.03 -43.53
N ASP A 54 -10.15 22.97 -43.47
CA ASP A 54 -8.77 22.71 -43.07
C ASP A 54 -8.55 22.73 -41.55
N GLY A 55 -9.48 23.32 -40.79
CA GLY A 55 -9.43 23.40 -39.34
C GLY A 55 -8.43 24.42 -38.79
N ILE A 56 -7.66 25.13 -39.61
CA ILE A 56 -6.55 25.99 -39.13
C ILE A 56 -6.99 27.38 -38.65
N SER A 57 -8.28 27.70 -38.76
CA SER A 57 -8.83 28.99 -38.31
C SER A 57 -10.21 28.85 -37.69
N LEU A 58 -10.58 29.81 -36.83
CA LEU A 58 -11.93 29.91 -36.25
C LEU A 58 -13.03 30.10 -37.31
N GLY A 59 -12.71 30.59 -38.52
CA GLY A 59 -13.67 30.75 -39.61
C GLY A 59 -13.87 29.50 -40.45
N THR A 60 -12.95 28.53 -40.35
CA THR A 60 -12.97 27.25 -41.08
C THR A 60 -12.69 26.07 -40.13
N PRO A 61 -13.41 25.93 -39.00
CA PRO A 61 -13.15 24.84 -38.07
C PRO A 61 -13.62 23.49 -38.64
N PHE A 62 -13.02 22.40 -38.19
CA PHE A 62 -13.59 21.06 -38.35
C PHE A 62 -14.93 20.96 -37.62
N GLN A 63 -15.80 20.03 -38.02
CA GLN A 63 -17.06 19.78 -37.33
C GLN A 63 -16.88 18.82 -36.15
N THR A 64 -16.01 17.82 -36.31
CA THR A 64 -15.81 16.75 -35.33
C THR A 64 -14.41 16.79 -34.72
N ILE A 65 -14.31 16.36 -33.47
CA ILE A 65 -13.02 16.19 -32.79
C ILE A 65 -12.26 15.03 -33.45
N GLY A 66 -12.96 13.98 -33.87
CA GLY A 66 -12.39 12.85 -34.60
C GLY A 66 -11.68 13.27 -35.87
N ARG A 67 -12.24 14.19 -36.67
CA ARG A 67 -11.57 14.71 -37.86
C ARG A 67 -10.25 15.42 -37.54
N ALA A 68 -10.24 16.22 -36.47
CA ALA A 68 -9.03 16.89 -35.98
C ALA A 68 -8.01 15.87 -35.45
N ALA A 69 -8.46 14.83 -34.74
CA ALA A 69 -7.61 13.76 -34.20
C ALA A 69 -6.93 12.91 -35.29
N GLN A 70 -7.52 12.87 -36.49
CA GLN A 70 -6.90 12.26 -37.68
C GLN A 70 -5.89 13.20 -38.37
N ALA A 71 -5.96 14.52 -38.13
CA ALA A 71 -5.06 15.51 -38.71
C ALA A 71 -3.86 15.85 -37.81
N ALA A 72 -4.07 15.86 -36.49
CA ALA A 72 -3.08 16.28 -35.51
C ALA A 72 -1.87 15.33 -35.44
N THR A 73 -0.69 15.91 -35.39
CA THR A 73 0.62 15.26 -35.25
C THR A 73 1.39 15.85 -34.07
N ALA A 74 2.56 15.27 -33.72
CA ALA A 74 3.33 15.68 -32.55
C ALA A 74 3.58 17.20 -32.48
N GLY A 75 3.23 17.81 -31.34
CA GLY A 75 3.32 19.24 -31.07
C GLY A 75 2.06 20.03 -31.39
N ASP A 76 1.08 19.45 -32.09
CA ASP A 76 -0.15 20.15 -32.51
C ASP A 76 -1.15 20.30 -31.34
N SER A 77 -1.97 21.35 -31.41
CA SER A 77 -3.09 21.59 -30.49
C SER A 77 -4.42 21.58 -31.21
N VAL A 78 -5.43 20.94 -30.63
CA VAL A 78 -6.82 20.92 -31.07
C VAL A 78 -7.67 21.71 -30.07
N LEU A 79 -8.10 22.90 -30.47
CA LEU A 79 -8.93 23.82 -29.68
C LEU A 79 -10.41 23.62 -30.02
N ILE A 80 -11.18 23.14 -29.06
CA ILE A 80 -12.55 22.68 -29.27
C ILE A 80 -13.54 23.71 -28.72
N ARG A 81 -14.40 24.26 -29.58
CA ARG A 81 -15.47 25.18 -29.21
C ARG A 81 -16.59 24.46 -28.46
N GLY A 82 -17.28 25.20 -27.60
CA GLY A 82 -18.35 24.70 -26.75
C GLY A 82 -19.47 24.04 -27.54
N GLY A 83 -19.96 22.91 -27.04
CA GLY A 83 -20.95 22.08 -27.71
C GLY A 83 -20.94 20.65 -27.23
N THR A 84 -21.92 19.87 -27.68
CA THR A 84 -22.00 18.43 -27.43
C THR A 84 -21.58 17.65 -28.67
N TYR A 85 -20.47 16.94 -28.55
CA TYR A 85 -19.88 16.09 -29.59
C TYR A 85 -20.25 14.64 -29.31
N ARG A 86 -20.97 13.99 -30.25
CA ARG A 86 -21.54 12.64 -30.08
C ARG A 86 -20.74 11.62 -30.86
N GLU A 87 -19.50 11.42 -30.47
CA GLU A 87 -18.51 10.65 -31.21
C GLU A 87 -17.60 9.85 -30.28
N THR A 88 -16.78 8.99 -30.87
CA THR A 88 -15.63 8.36 -30.21
C THR A 88 -14.38 8.87 -30.89
N VAL A 89 -13.52 9.55 -30.13
CA VAL A 89 -12.28 10.15 -30.63
C VAL A 89 -11.16 9.12 -30.56
N ILE A 90 -10.55 8.84 -31.71
CA ILE A 90 -9.44 7.90 -31.84
C ILE A 90 -8.30 8.65 -32.54
N PRO A 91 -7.30 9.16 -31.80
CA PRO A 91 -6.13 9.82 -32.39
C PRO A 91 -5.39 8.91 -33.37
N LEU A 92 -5.01 9.45 -34.53
CA LEU A 92 -4.22 8.68 -35.49
C LEU A 92 -2.75 8.58 -35.04
N HIS A 93 -2.20 9.68 -34.53
CA HIS A 93 -0.78 9.82 -34.21
C HIS A 93 -0.53 9.94 -32.70
N SER A 94 0.70 9.63 -32.29
CA SER A 94 1.24 9.95 -30.96
C SER A 94 1.99 11.29 -31.03
N GLY A 95 2.11 11.96 -29.89
CA GLY A 95 3.11 13.01 -29.70
C GLY A 95 4.50 12.43 -29.48
N THR A 96 5.43 13.29 -29.08
CA THR A 96 6.77 12.92 -28.63
C THR A 96 7.16 13.70 -27.37
N ASN A 97 8.22 13.27 -26.68
CA ASN A 97 8.72 13.99 -25.51
C ASN A 97 9.06 15.46 -25.87
N GLY A 98 8.43 16.41 -25.18
CA GLY A 98 8.53 17.84 -25.47
C GLY A 98 7.67 18.34 -26.64
N SER A 99 6.86 17.49 -27.27
CA SER A 99 5.94 17.83 -28.37
C SER A 99 4.70 16.93 -28.32
N GLU A 100 3.92 17.08 -27.25
CA GLU A 100 2.65 16.37 -27.07
C GLU A 100 1.58 16.82 -28.09
N ILE A 101 0.56 15.97 -28.29
CA ILE A 101 -0.67 16.39 -28.97
C ILE A 101 -1.68 16.79 -27.91
N THR A 102 -2.20 18.01 -27.96
CA THR A 102 -3.13 18.52 -26.94
C THR A 102 -4.55 18.65 -27.51
N TYR A 103 -5.52 17.98 -26.90
CA TYR A 103 -6.95 18.20 -27.13
C TYR A 103 -7.50 19.01 -25.96
N GLN A 104 -7.95 20.23 -26.22
CA GLN A 104 -8.43 21.12 -25.17
C GLN A 104 -9.65 21.94 -25.58
N ASN A 105 -10.43 22.35 -24.60
CA ASN A 105 -11.46 23.35 -24.82
C ASN A 105 -10.85 24.71 -25.22
N TYR A 106 -11.59 25.46 -26.03
CA TYR A 106 -11.23 26.81 -26.45
C TYR A 106 -11.76 27.82 -25.42
N ASN A 107 -10.87 28.64 -24.82
CA ASN A 107 -11.23 29.72 -23.89
C ASN A 107 -12.22 29.30 -22.78
N ASP A 108 -11.96 28.16 -22.13
CA ASP A 108 -12.80 27.61 -21.05
C ASP A 108 -14.26 27.31 -21.47
N GLU A 109 -14.55 27.27 -22.78
CA GLU A 109 -15.87 26.90 -23.27
C GLU A 109 -16.25 25.48 -22.84
N LYS A 110 -17.54 25.25 -22.59
CA LYS A 110 -18.05 23.95 -22.14
C LYS A 110 -18.14 22.98 -23.31
N VAL A 111 -17.15 22.10 -23.42
CA VAL A 111 -17.10 20.98 -24.39
C VAL A 111 -17.59 19.71 -23.71
N ILE A 112 -18.54 19.01 -24.31
CA ILE A 112 -19.04 17.71 -23.83
C ILE A 112 -18.81 16.67 -24.93
N VAL A 113 -18.03 15.63 -24.66
CA VAL A 113 -18.00 14.41 -25.46
C VAL A 113 -18.97 13.39 -24.86
N SER A 114 -19.99 13.03 -25.64
CA SER A 114 -21.15 12.30 -25.16
C SER A 114 -21.26 10.90 -25.74
N GLY A 115 -21.39 9.92 -24.85
CA GLY A 115 -21.76 8.55 -25.17
C GLY A 115 -23.21 8.37 -25.65
N ASN A 116 -24.04 9.42 -25.53
CA ASN A 116 -25.46 9.38 -25.88
C ASN A 116 -25.79 9.93 -27.27
N ASP A 117 -26.89 9.45 -27.84
CA ASP A 117 -27.60 10.04 -28.98
C ASP A 117 -29.01 10.50 -28.58
N VAL A 118 -29.53 11.53 -29.27
CA VAL A 118 -30.87 12.09 -29.02
C VAL A 118 -31.94 11.14 -29.56
N VAL A 119 -32.97 10.86 -28.74
CA VAL A 119 -34.13 10.07 -29.14
C VAL A 119 -35.29 11.02 -29.52
N THR A 120 -35.78 10.90 -30.75
CA THR A 120 -36.84 11.76 -31.32
C THR A 120 -37.98 10.92 -31.91
N GLY A 121 -39.06 11.57 -32.33
CA GLY A 121 -40.22 10.88 -32.92
C GLY A 121 -41.18 10.28 -31.88
N TRP A 122 -41.31 10.94 -30.73
CA TRP A 122 -42.17 10.48 -29.64
C TRP A 122 -43.66 10.51 -30.02
N THR A 123 -44.34 9.41 -29.72
CA THR A 123 -45.79 9.27 -29.85
C THR A 123 -46.36 8.73 -28.54
N GLN A 124 -47.59 9.11 -28.19
CA GLN A 124 -48.22 8.63 -26.96
C GLN A 124 -48.55 7.14 -27.09
N ASP A 125 -48.17 6.33 -26.10
CA ASP A 125 -48.56 4.92 -26.02
C ASP A 125 -49.83 4.75 -25.19
N SER A 126 -49.81 5.19 -23.94
CA SER A 126 -50.98 5.19 -23.03
C SER A 126 -50.73 6.08 -21.82
N GLY A 127 -51.77 6.78 -21.33
CA GLY A 127 -51.63 7.68 -20.18
C GLY A 127 -50.47 8.68 -20.35
N ASN A 128 -49.51 8.66 -19.42
CA ASN A 128 -48.31 9.50 -19.46
C ASN A 128 -47.09 8.80 -20.10
N ILE A 129 -47.27 7.59 -20.64
CA ILE A 129 -46.21 6.81 -21.28
C ILE A 129 -46.19 7.13 -22.77
N TYR A 130 -45.03 7.52 -23.26
CA TYR A 130 -44.74 7.77 -24.66
C TYR A 130 -43.73 6.74 -25.16
N LYS A 131 -43.67 6.56 -26.48
CA LYS A 131 -42.66 5.73 -27.14
C LYS A 131 -42.04 6.42 -28.34
N ALA A 132 -40.79 6.07 -28.63
CA ALA A 132 -40.05 6.53 -29.79
C ALA A 132 -39.20 5.40 -30.39
N PRO A 133 -38.93 5.43 -31.71
CA PRO A 133 -37.97 4.53 -32.32
C PRO A 133 -36.57 4.71 -31.71
N MET A 134 -35.98 3.60 -31.27
CA MET A 134 -34.59 3.51 -30.87
C MET A 134 -34.05 2.21 -31.43
N THR A 135 -33.49 2.24 -32.65
CA THR A 135 -33.08 1.04 -33.37
C THR A 135 -31.68 0.55 -32.97
N TRP A 136 -31.26 0.86 -31.73
CA TRP A 136 -29.98 0.45 -31.18
C TRP A 136 -30.14 0.05 -29.72
N SER A 137 -29.19 -0.73 -29.24
CA SER A 137 -29.17 -1.23 -27.88
C SER A 137 -27.73 -1.55 -27.48
N LEU A 138 -27.38 -1.21 -26.25
CA LEU A 138 -26.22 -1.75 -25.53
C LEU A 138 -26.64 -2.85 -24.55
N GLU A 139 -27.84 -3.42 -24.75
CA GLU A 139 -28.46 -4.42 -23.88
C GLU A 139 -28.55 -3.91 -22.43
N ALA A 140 -27.93 -4.62 -21.50
CA ALA A 140 -27.77 -4.25 -20.11
C ALA A 140 -27.11 -2.88 -19.90
N GLY A 141 -26.26 -2.45 -20.83
CA GLY A 141 -25.56 -1.17 -20.81
C GLY A 141 -26.41 0.03 -21.22
N ASN A 142 -27.68 -0.15 -21.56
CA ASN A 142 -28.59 0.94 -21.90
C ASN A 142 -28.78 1.89 -20.70
N GLN A 143 -28.68 3.19 -20.97
CA GLN A 143 -29.00 4.24 -20.02
C GLN A 143 -29.79 5.32 -20.75
N VAL A 144 -30.80 5.87 -20.10
CA VAL A 144 -31.67 6.92 -20.66
C VAL A 144 -31.59 8.16 -19.78
N PHE A 145 -31.44 9.31 -20.41
CA PHE A 145 -31.29 10.60 -19.77
C PHE A 145 -32.38 11.55 -20.25
N VAL A 146 -32.92 12.35 -19.34
CA VAL A 146 -33.84 13.45 -19.66
C VAL A 146 -33.25 14.75 -19.10
N ASN A 147 -32.94 15.69 -19.99
CA ASN A 147 -32.24 16.94 -19.67
C ASN A 147 -30.95 16.71 -18.85
N GLY A 148 -30.21 15.66 -19.20
CA GLY A 148 -28.96 15.26 -18.54
C GLY A 148 -29.12 14.45 -17.24
N ALA A 149 -30.33 14.28 -16.70
CA ALA A 149 -30.57 13.44 -15.53
C ALA A 149 -30.83 11.98 -15.93
N LEU A 150 -30.20 11.01 -15.25
CA LEU A 150 -30.43 9.59 -15.44
C LEU A 150 -31.86 9.20 -15.02
N MET A 151 -32.55 8.43 -15.87
CA MET A 151 -33.87 7.84 -15.60
C MET A 151 -33.73 6.39 -15.13
N ASP A 152 -34.66 5.94 -14.30
CA ASP A 152 -34.70 4.58 -13.77
C ASP A 152 -35.24 3.61 -14.84
N GLU A 153 -34.58 2.46 -15.03
CA GLU A 153 -35.21 1.37 -15.78
C GLU A 153 -36.42 0.88 -14.97
N ALA A 154 -37.59 0.78 -15.63
CA ALA A 154 -38.88 0.49 -15.02
C ALA A 154 -38.81 -0.67 -14.02
N ARG A 155 -39.17 -0.41 -12.76
CA ARG A 155 -38.76 -1.27 -11.63
C ARG A 155 -39.82 -1.37 -10.53
N TRP A 156 -39.63 -2.39 -9.68
CA TRP A 156 -40.31 -2.49 -8.39
C TRP A 156 -39.34 -2.87 -7.27
N PRO A 157 -39.44 -2.24 -6.09
CA PRO A 157 -40.26 -1.07 -5.80
C PRO A 157 -39.81 0.16 -6.61
N ASN A 158 -40.74 1.09 -6.82
CA ASN A 158 -40.47 2.35 -7.50
C ASN A 158 -39.39 3.11 -6.73
N GLN A 159 -38.42 3.65 -7.46
CA GLN A 159 -37.26 4.32 -6.87
C GLN A 159 -37.68 5.65 -6.21
N THR A 160 -37.26 5.83 -4.95
CA THR A 160 -37.39 7.09 -4.21
C THR A 160 -36.07 7.56 -3.60
N GLY A 161 -35.03 6.70 -3.63
CA GLY A 161 -33.70 6.98 -3.10
C GLY A 161 -32.70 7.39 -4.17
N THR A 162 -31.43 7.06 -3.93
CA THR A 162 -30.29 7.35 -4.84
C THR A 162 -29.74 6.05 -5.43
N LEU A 163 -28.73 6.14 -6.31
CA LEU A 163 -28.03 4.95 -6.83
C LEU A 163 -27.34 4.15 -5.72
N LEU A 164 -26.84 4.82 -4.67
CA LEU A 164 -26.16 4.19 -3.53
C LEU A 164 -27.06 3.92 -2.33
N ASN A 165 -28.31 4.38 -2.39
CA ASN A 165 -29.34 4.02 -1.42
C ASN A 165 -30.65 3.73 -2.18
N PRO A 166 -30.70 2.65 -2.99
CA PRO A 166 -31.86 2.34 -3.81
C PRO A 166 -33.02 1.86 -2.95
N THR A 167 -34.25 2.17 -3.36
CA THR A 167 -35.45 1.59 -2.74
C THR A 167 -35.52 0.09 -3.05
N THR A 168 -35.33 -0.75 -2.04
CA THR A 168 -35.33 -2.22 -2.15
C THR A 168 -36.47 -2.85 -1.35
N SER A 169 -36.89 -4.05 -1.74
CA SER A 169 -37.62 -4.96 -0.86
C SER A 169 -36.66 -5.93 -0.15
N SER A 170 -37.17 -6.72 0.79
CA SER A 170 -36.42 -7.74 1.53
C SER A 170 -37.00 -9.13 1.28
N ALA A 171 -36.14 -10.08 0.94
CA ALA A 171 -36.55 -11.46 0.70
C ALA A 171 -37.10 -12.10 1.99
N GLY A 172 -38.27 -12.69 1.90
CA GLY A 172 -38.95 -13.38 2.99
C GLY A 172 -38.41 -14.78 3.28
N THR A 173 -39.07 -15.46 4.22
CA THR A 173 -38.75 -16.84 4.62
C THR A 173 -38.87 -17.82 3.45
N PHE A 174 -38.15 -18.94 3.52
CA PHE A 174 -38.05 -19.98 2.47
C PHE A 174 -37.27 -19.59 1.20
N THR A 175 -36.81 -18.33 1.10
CA THR A 175 -35.89 -17.89 0.04
C THR A 175 -34.62 -18.75 0.01
N ASN A 176 -34.21 -19.13 -1.20
CA ASN A 176 -33.05 -19.97 -1.49
C ASN A 176 -32.43 -19.61 -2.86
N ALA A 177 -31.42 -20.39 -3.26
CA ALA A 177 -30.63 -20.20 -4.50
C ALA A 177 -31.45 -19.92 -5.78
N THR A 178 -32.67 -20.42 -5.89
CA THR A 178 -33.51 -20.28 -7.11
C THR A 178 -34.88 -19.68 -6.88
N ASN A 179 -35.27 -19.42 -5.63
CA ASN A 179 -36.60 -18.93 -5.30
C ASN A 179 -36.53 -17.77 -4.31
N ILE A 180 -37.17 -16.65 -4.64
CA ILE A 180 -37.36 -15.51 -3.74
C ILE A 180 -38.84 -15.45 -3.33
N PHE A 181 -39.10 -15.39 -2.02
CA PHE A 181 -40.47 -15.23 -1.49
C PHE A 181 -40.65 -13.82 -0.95
N ASP A 182 -41.73 -13.14 -1.30
CA ASP A 182 -42.03 -11.81 -0.75
C ASP A 182 -43.52 -11.49 -0.92
N THR A 183 -44.23 -11.38 0.20
CA THR A 183 -45.68 -11.20 0.25
C THR A 183 -46.15 -9.87 -0.35
N SER A 184 -45.25 -8.90 -0.51
CA SER A 184 -45.55 -7.58 -1.07
C SER A 184 -45.43 -7.51 -2.61
N LEU A 185 -44.93 -8.57 -3.26
CA LEU A 185 -44.78 -8.61 -4.72
C LEU A 185 -46.11 -8.35 -5.43
N PRO A 186 -46.17 -7.37 -6.36
CA PRO A 186 -47.38 -7.07 -7.10
C PRO A 186 -47.50 -7.94 -8.36
N GLY A 187 -48.64 -7.81 -9.05
CA GLY A 187 -48.91 -8.49 -10.32
C GLY A 187 -49.52 -9.88 -10.17
N GLY A 188 -49.98 -10.43 -11.30
CA GLY A 188 -50.50 -11.79 -11.41
C GLY A 188 -49.43 -12.82 -11.80
N ASN A 189 -49.83 -14.07 -12.04
CA ASN A 189 -48.90 -15.14 -12.42
C ASN A 189 -48.04 -14.75 -13.63
N ASN A 190 -46.73 -14.98 -13.52
CA ASN A 190 -45.70 -14.67 -14.51
C ASN A 190 -45.61 -13.21 -14.94
N PHE A 191 -46.20 -12.27 -14.19
CA PHE A 191 -46.04 -10.84 -14.44
C PHE A 191 -44.56 -10.43 -14.51
N TRP A 192 -43.74 -10.97 -13.61
CA TRP A 192 -42.30 -10.70 -13.53
C TRP A 192 -41.42 -11.58 -14.45
N LYS A 193 -41.99 -12.43 -15.30
CA LYS A 193 -41.20 -13.31 -16.16
C LYS A 193 -40.39 -12.48 -17.17
N GLY A 194 -39.08 -12.68 -17.21
CA GLY A 194 -38.15 -11.93 -18.04
C GLY A 194 -37.58 -10.67 -17.38
N ALA A 195 -38.07 -10.29 -16.19
CA ALA A 195 -37.48 -9.20 -15.42
C ALA A 195 -36.06 -9.57 -14.95
N THR A 196 -35.25 -8.54 -14.74
CA THR A 196 -33.97 -8.63 -14.04
C THR A 196 -34.22 -8.46 -12.54
N ILE A 197 -33.65 -9.34 -11.72
CA ILE A 197 -33.49 -9.10 -10.28
C ILE A 197 -32.09 -8.55 -10.02
N TRP A 198 -31.97 -7.50 -9.22
CA TRP A 198 -30.73 -7.09 -8.55
C TRP A 198 -30.83 -7.48 -7.07
N THR A 199 -29.78 -8.06 -6.49
CA THR A 199 -29.81 -8.49 -5.08
C THR A 199 -28.43 -8.44 -4.42
N THR A 200 -28.39 -8.01 -3.14
CA THR A 200 -27.24 -8.23 -2.25
C THR A 200 -27.49 -9.54 -1.51
N SER A 201 -27.12 -10.65 -2.15
CA SER A 201 -27.50 -12.00 -1.75
C SER A 201 -26.50 -12.64 -0.77
N GLY A 202 -26.92 -13.72 -0.12
CA GLY A 202 -26.09 -14.49 0.80
C GLY A 202 -25.57 -13.64 1.96
N SER A 203 -24.25 -13.57 2.11
CA SER A 203 -23.55 -12.73 3.10
C SER A 203 -23.54 -11.24 2.76
N ALA A 204 -24.06 -10.82 1.60
CA ALA A 204 -24.13 -9.43 1.14
C ALA A 204 -22.76 -8.74 0.96
N TRP A 205 -21.75 -9.50 0.53
CA TRP A 205 -20.41 -9.00 0.19
C TRP A 205 -20.36 -8.26 -1.15
N ILE A 206 -21.25 -8.65 -2.08
CA ILE A 206 -21.41 -8.09 -3.42
C ILE A 206 -22.90 -8.02 -3.76
N ALA A 207 -23.24 -7.32 -4.84
CA ALA A 207 -24.53 -7.43 -5.51
C ALA A 207 -24.39 -8.18 -6.83
N GLN A 208 -25.44 -8.91 -7.20
CA GLN A 208 -25.52 -9.62 -8.47
C GLN A 208 -26.87 -9.39 -9.13
N THR A 209 -26.90 -9.64 -10.45
CA THR A 209 -28.14 -9.65 -11.22
C THR A 209 -28.46 -11.06 -11.74
N SER A 210 -29.74 -11.37 -11.88
CA SER A 210 -30.23 -12.60 -12.50
C SER A 210 -31.54 -12.37 -13.27
N THR A 211 -31.91 -13.30 -14.16
CA THR A 211 -33.19 -13.29 -14.86
C THR A 211 -34.27 -14.04 -14.08
N VAL A 212 -35.44 -13.42 -13.92
CA VAL A 212 -36.66 -14.06 -13.42
C VAL A 212 -37.26 -14.96 -14.51
N THR A 213 -37.45 -16.24 -14.21
CA THR A 213 -37.99 -17.24 -15.14
C THR A 213 -39.48 -17.54 -14.90
N GLY A 214 -40.01 -17.18 -13.74
CA GLY A 214 -41.43 -17.33 -13.41
C GLY A 214 -41.82 -16.60 -12.14
N TYR A 215 -43.13 -16.38 -11.97
CA TYR A 215 -43.72 -15.80 -10.75
C TYR A 215 -45.04 -16.48 -10.43
N ASP A 216 -45.15 -17.03 -9.21
CA ASP A 216 -46.40 -17.54 -8.65
C ASP A 216 -47.00 -16.47 -7.73
N SER A 217 -48.12 -15.88 -8.17
CA SER A 217 -48.77 -14.79 -7.44
C SER A 217 -49.54 -15.24 -6.21
N PHE A 218 -49.92 -16.52 -6.12
CA PHE A 218 -50.59 -17.10 -4.96
C PHE A 218 -49.58 -17.40 -3.84
N LEU A 219 -48.45 -18.03 -4.20
CA LEU A 219 -47.36 -18.32 -3.27
C LEU A 219 -46.44 -17.12 -3.02
N LYS A 220 -46.60 -16.04 -3.80
CA LYS A 220 -45.74 -14.86 -3.77
C LYS A 220 -44.26 -15.22 -3.94
N LYS A 221 -44.00 -16.07 -4.93
CA LYS A 221 -42.70 -16.71 -5.19
C LYS A 221 -42.19 -16.38 -6.58
N LEU A 222 -41.03 -15.73 -6.66
CA LEU A 222 -40.25 -15.59 -7.89
C LEU A 222 -39.37 -16.83 -8.07
N THR A 223 -39.29 -17.34 -9.29
CA THR A 223 -38.27 -18.30 -9.71
C THR A 223 -37.23 -17.57 -10.53
N ILE A 224 -35.95 -17.66 -10.16
CA ILE A 224 -34.84 -17.00 -10.85
C ILE A 224 -33.89 -18.04 -11.46
N GLN A 225 -33.12 -17.63 -12.47
CA GLN A 225 -31.91 -18.38 -12.80
C GLN A 225 -30.94 -18.31 -11.59
N PRO A 226 -30.18 -19.36 -11.28
CA PRO A 226 -29.14 -19.28 -10.26
C PRO A 226 -28.21 -18.10 -10.53
N LEU A 227 -27.75 -17.44 -9.47
CA LEU A 227 -26.76 -16.37 -9.61
C LEU A 227 -25.48 -16.95 -10.24
N LYS A 228 -24.87 -16.23 -11.17
CA LYS A 228 -23.73 -16.77 -11.93
C LYS A 228 -22.46 -16.78 -11.07
N GLY A 229 -21.76 -17.91 -11.07
CA GLY A 229 -20.52 -18.09 -10.30
C GLY A 229 -20.71 -18.02 -8.79
N SER A 230 -21.94 -18.22 -8.30
CA SER A 230 -22.29 -18.16 -6.88
C SER A 230 -22.18 -19.55 -6.22
N GLY A 231 -21.93 -19.55 -4.92
CA GLY A 231 -22.05 -20.72 -4.04
C GLY A 231 -22.89 -20.36 -2.81
N THR A 232 -22.95 -21.23 -1.81
CA THR A 232 -23.86 -21.09 -0.65
C THR A 232 -23.72 -19.75 0.10
N TYR A 233 -22.53 -19.14 0.12
CA TYR A 233 -22.30 -17.83 0.73
C TYR A 233 -22.89 -16.65 -0.06
N TYR A 234 -23.23 -16.86 -1.32
CA TYR A 234 -23.75 -15.87 -2.25
C TYR A 234 -25.20 -16.15 -2.64
N ASP A 235 -25.73 -17.34 -2.33
CA ASP A 235 -27.11 -17.70 -2.67
C ASP A 235 -28.12 -16.83 -1.90
N PRO A 236 -29.21 -16.38 -2.54
CA PRO A 236 -30.25 -15.63 -1.84
C PRO A 236 -30.81 -16.38 -0.63
N LYS A 237 -31.01 -15.65 0.46
CA LYS A 237 -31.63 -16.12 1.70
C LYS A 237 -32.56 -15.05 2.27
N SER A 238 -33.33 -15.43 3.29
CA SER A 238 -34.22 -14.52 4.00
C SER A 238 -33.44 -13.30 4.52
N GLY A 239 -34.02 -12.10 4.35
CA GLY A 239 -33.45 -10.82 4.76
C GLY A 239 -32.63 -10.11 3.67
N ASN A 240 -32.19 -10.79 2.61
CA ASN A 240 -31.43 -10.15 1.55
C ASN A 240 -32.26 -9.09 0.82
N ARG A 241 -31.63 -7.95 0.50
CA ARG A 241 -32.26 -6.84 -0.21
C ARG A 241 -32.25 -7.09 -1.70
N TYR A 242 -33.36 -6.75 -2.38
CA TYR A 242 -33.46 -6.88 -3.83
C TYR A 242 -34.42 -5.86 -4.45
N TYR A 243 -34.34 -5.68 -5.76
CA TYR A 243 -35.37 -5.03 -6.57
C TYR A 243 -35.47 -5.73 -7.94
N LEU A 244 -36.57 -5.49 -8.64
CA LEU A 244 -36.85 -6.02 -9.98
C LEU A 244 -36.85 -4.88 -11.00
N THR A 245 -36.39 -5.12 -12.21
CA THR A 245 -36.41 -4.13 -13.30
C THR A 245 -36.55 -4.80 -14.68
N GLY A 246 -36.76 -4.00 -15.73
CA GLY A 246 -36.63 -4.46 -17.12
C GLY A 246 -37.90 -5.02 -17.76
N ILE A 247 -39.10 -4.69 -17.26
CA ILE A 247 -40.36 -5.08 -17.91
C ILE A 247 -41.31 -3.89 -18.12
N LYS A 248 -42.06 -3.89 -19.24
CA LYS A 248 -43.06 -2.86 -19.53
C LYS A 248 -44.11 -2.71 -18.42
N GLY A 249 -44.50 -3.83 -17.80
CA GLY A 249 -45.52 -3.85 -16.76
C GLY A 249 -45.16 -3.05 -15.51
N ALA A 250 -43.87 -2.82 -15.26
CA ALA A 250 -43.37 -2.03 -14.14
C ALA A 250 -43.20 -0.55 -14.48
N LEU A 251 -43.45 -0.13 -15.74
CA LEU A 251 -43.39 1.28 -16.13
C LEU A 251 -44.68 1.97 -15.67
N ASP A 252 -44.68 2.47 -14.44
CA ASP A 252 -45.91 2.93 -13.78
C ASP A 252 -45.77 4.26 -13.01
N THR A 253 -44.57 4.84 -12.96
CA THR A 253 -44.34 6.16 -12.39
C THR A 253 -43.48 7.05 -13.29
N ALA A 254 -43.49 8.36 -13.00
CA ALA A 254 -42.61 9.31 -13.67
C ALA A 254 -41.14 8.99 -13.41
N LYS A 255 -40.29 9.31 -14.39
CA LYS A 255 -38.83 9.05 -14.45
C LYS A 255 -38.44 7.61 -14.79
N GLU A 256 -39.38 6.78 -15.20
CA GLU A 256 -39.09 5.41 -15.61
C GLU A 256 -39.08 5.24 -17.13
N TRP A 257 -38.28 4.30 -17.62
CA TRP A 257 -38.23 3.89 -19.01
C TRP A 257 -38.17 2.38 -19.17
N TRP A 258 -38.55 1.88 -20.35
CA TRP A 258 -38.39 0.48 -20.73
C TRP A 258 -38.05 0.38 -22.22
N TYR A 259 -37.13 -0.51 -22.59
CA TYR A 259 -36.77 -0.74 -23.98
C TYR A 259 -37.35 -2.06 -24.49
N ASP A 260 -38.18 -1.95 -25.52
CA ASP A 260 -38.70 -3.09 -26.28
C ASP A 260 -37.68 -3.49 -27.35
N SER A 261 -36.77 -4.39 -26.97
CA SER A 261 -35.71 -4.87 -27.87
C SER A 261 -36.25 -5.62 -29.08
N ALA A 262 -37.45 -6.22 -29.00
CA ALA A 262 -38.06 -6.94 -30.10
C ALA A 262 -38.53 -6.00 -31.22
N ASN A 263 -38.96 -4.79 -30.87
CA ASN A 263 -39.50 -3.81 -31.82
C ASN A 263 -38.61 -2.56 -32.00
N GLY A 264 -37.50 -2.45 -31.26
CA GLY A 264 -36.62 -1.28 -31.30
C GLY A 264 -37.32 0.00 -30.85
N GLN A 265 -38.07 -0.07 -29.74
CA GLN A 265 -38.86 1.06 -29.21
C GLN A 265 -38.47 1.38 -27.77
N LEU A 266 -38.14 2.64 -27.50
CA LEU A 266 -37.97 3.15 -26.15
C LEU A 266 -39.31 3.69 -25.64
N TYR A 267 -39.75 3.21 -24.48
CA TYR A 267 -40.90 3.72 -23.74
C TYR A 267 -40.43 4.56 -22.55
N LEU A 268 -41.08 5.68 -22.30
CA LEU A 268 -40.70 6.63 -21.25
C LEU A 268 -41.93 7.28 -20.63
N TRP A 269 -41.98 7.32 -19.30
CA TRP A 269 -42.81 8.27 -18.57
C TRP A 269 -41.91 9.43 -18.11
N ALA A 270 -41.92 10.53 -18.88
CA ALA A 270 -41.05 11.66 -18.61
C ALA A 270 -41.31 12.30 -17.23
N PRO A 271 -40.30 12.92 -16.60
CA PRO A 271 -40.49 13.70 -15.38
C PRO A 271 -41.67 14.68 -15.51
N GLY A 272 -42.63 14.60 -14.59
CA GLY A 272 -43.84 15.44 -14.62
C GLY A 272 -44.96 14.99 -15.59
N GLY A 273 -44.78 13.90 -16.34
CA GLY A 273 -45.81 13.31 -17.21
C GLY A 273 -46.08 14.05 -18.53
N GLY A 274 -45.21 14.98 -18.93
CA GLY A 274 -45.33 15.73 -20.18
C GLY A 274 -44.91 14.94 -21.42
N ASN A 275 -45.21 15.49 -22.61
CA ASN A 275 -44.76 14.93 -23.89
C ASN A 275 -43.22 15.04 -23.99
N PRO A 276 -42.47 13.92 -24.15
CA PRO A 276 -41.01 13.98 -24.19
C PRO A 276 -40.43 14.75 -25.39
N SER A 277 -41.22 15.05 -26.42
CA SER A 277 -40.80 15.89 -27.56
C SER A 277 -40.43 17.32 -27.16
N THR A 278 -40.84 17.78 -25.97
CA THR A 278 -40.48 19.11 -25.44
C THR A 278 -39.24 19.09 -24.55
N LEU A 279 -38.58 17.93 -24.41
CA LEU A 279 -37.44 17.69 -23.54
C LEU A 279 -36.25 17.18 -24.36
N MET A 280 -35.04 17.29 -23.80
CA MET A 280 -33.87 16.62 -24.35
C MET A 280 -33.85 15.18 -23.82
N VAL A 281 -34.29 14.22 -24.63
CA VAL A 281 -34.20 12.79 -24.28
C VAL A 281 -33.04 12.16 -25.03
N GLU A 282 -32.15 11.52 -24.29
CA GLU A 282 -30.92 10.94 -24.81
C GLU A 282 -30.78 9.50 -24.32
N ALA A 283 -30.25 8.62 -25.16
CA ALA A 283 -29.96 7.24 -24.79
C ALA A 283 -28.52 6.89 -25.14
N LYS A 284 -27.86 6.12 -24.27
CA LYS A 284 -26.48 5.69 -24.48
C LYS A 284 -26.35 4.88 -25.77
N ARG A 285 -25.36 5.23 -26.57
CA ARG A 285 -25.09 4.66 -27.90
C ARG A 285 -23.69 4.05 -28.02
N ARG A 286 -22.73 4.54 -27.24
CA ARG A 286 -21.32 4.15 -27.30
C ARG A 286 -20.68 4.16 -25.91
N ASN A 287 -19.61 3.39 -25.75
CA ASN A 287 -18.90 3.25 -24.48
C ASN A 287 -17.72 4.20 -24.33
N ASN A 288 -17.06 4.62 -25.41
CA ASN A 288 -15.81 5.38 -25.33
C ASN A 288 -16.00 6.80 -25.86
N ALA A 289 -15.56 7.79 -25.08
CA ALA A 289 -15.35 9.17 -25.52
C ALA A 289 -14.00 9.30 -26.23
N PHE A 290 -12.93 8.77 -25.62
CA PHE A 290 -11.59 8.68 -26.20
C PHE A 290 -11.07 7.24 -26.11
N ASP A 291 -10.48 6.76 -27.21
CA ASP A 291 -9.66 5.55 -27.23
C ASP A 291 -8.21 5.96 -27.49
N LEU A 292 -7.39 5.87 -26.45
CA LEU A 292 -5.98 6.28 -26.46
C LEU A 292 -5.05 5.06 -26.49
N SER A 293 -5.57 3.88 -26.79
CA SER A 293 -4.79 2.63 -26.85
C SER A 293 -3.62 2.76 -27.84
N GLY A 294 -2.43 2.37 -27.39
CA GLY A 294 -1.19 2.46 -28.16
C GLY A 294 -0.73 3.88 -28.51
N LYS A 295 -1.21 4.90 -27.80
CA LYS A 295 -0.78 6.28 -27.99
C LYS A 295 0.20 6.73 -26.93
N SER A 296 1.00 7.72 -27.31
CA SER A 296 1.95 8.32 -26.39
C SER A 296 1.94 9.84 -26.49
N TYR A 297 2.28 10.52 -25.39
CA TYR A 297 2.39 11.98 -25.34
C TYR A 297 1.13 12.68 -25.88
N ILE A 298 -0.03 12.31 -25.33
CA ILE A 298 -1.32 12.95 -25.61
C ILE A 298 -1.83 13.59 -24.33
N SER A 299 -2.29 14.84 -24.45
CA SER A 299 -2.97 15.57 -23.38
C SER A 299 -4.44 15.78 -23.74
N VAL A 300 -5.34 15.39 -22.84
CA VAL A 300 -6.79 15.66 -22.92
C VAL A 300 -7.16 16.58 -21.76
N LYS A 301 -7.50 17.83 -22.07
CA LYS A 301 -7.63 18.92 -21.08
C LYS A 301 -8.99 19.62 -21.13
N GLY A 302 -9.65 19.81 -19.99
CA GLY A 302 -10.81 20.71 -19.90
C GLY A 302 -12.08 20.21 -20.61
N ILE A 303 -12.13 18.93 -20.98
CA ILE A 303 -13.22 18.32 -21.76
C ILE A 303 -14.12 17.50 -20.85
N GLN A 304 -15.43 17.77 -20.90
CA GLN A 304 -16.42 17.04 -20.12
C GLN A 304 -16.83 15.75 -20.83
N ILE A 305 -17.05 14.67 -20.07
CA ILE A 305 -17.44 13.36 -20.59
C ILE A 305 -18.74 12.91 -19.92
N THR A 306 -19.69 12.42 -20.72
CA THR A 306 -20.94 11.86 -20.20
C THR A 306 -21.25 10.51 -20.84
N ALA A 307 -21.75 9.58 -20.03
CA ALA A 307 -22.24 8.26 -20.45
C ALA A 307 -21.22 7.46 -21.28
N SER A 308 -19.93 7.69 -21.09
CA SER A 308 -18.82 7.04 -21.80
C SER A 308 -17.53 7.18 -21.00
N THR A 309 -16.49 6.45 -21.38
CA THR A 309 -15.20 6.38 -20.69
C THR A 309 -14.02 6.76 -21.59
N ILE A 310 -12.82 6.83 -21.00
CA ILE A 310 -11.53 6.89 -21.69
C ILE A 310 -10.82 5.56 -21.45
N VAL A 311 -10.18 5.02 -22.48
CA VAL A 311 -9.36 3.80 -22.36
C VAL A 311 -7.95 4.03 -22.85
N THR A 312 -7.01 3.40 -22.14
CA THR A 312 -5.60 3.22 -22.50
C THR A 312 -5.27 1.72 -22.43
N ASP A 313 -4.12 1.33 -22.98
CA ASP A 313 -3.65 -0.07 -22.98
C ASP A 313 -2.20 -0.21 -22.50
N ASN A 314 -1.68 -1.43 -22.49
CA ASN A 314 -0.33 -1.72 -22.02
C ASN A 314 0.80 -1.12 -22.88
N SER A 315 0.49 -0.55 -24.04
CA SER A 315 1.43 0.13 -24.93
C SER A 315 1.30 1.65 -24.90
N THR A 316 0.39 2.17 -24.07
CA THR A 316 0.17 3.61 -23.89
C THR A 316 1.24 4.20 -22.97
N ASP A 317 1.78 5.37 -23.31
CA ASP A 317 2.92 5.97 -22.59
C ASP A 317 2.83 7.50 -22.50
N HIS A 318 2.98 8.10 -21.32
CA HIS A 318 2.95 9.56 -21.15
C HIS A 318 1.65 10.24 -21.65
N VAL A 319 0.48 9.66 -21.38
CA VAL A 319 -0.82 10.32 -21.60
C VAL A 319 -1.25 11.07 -20.34
N THR A 320 -1.71 12.31 -20.51
CA THR A 320 -2.28 13.12 -19.42
C THR A 320 -3.76 13.40 -19.68
N ILE A 321 -4.60 13.05 -18.71
CA ILE A 321 -6.04 13.35 -18.68
C ILE A 321 -6.26 14.34 -17.54
N GLN A 322 -6.63 15.57 -17.85
CA GLN A 322 -6.65 16.64 -16.85
C GLN A 322 -7.83 17.59 -16.96
N GLU A 323 -8.25 18.14 -15.82
CA GLU A 323 -9.33 19.14 -15.75
C GLU A 323 -10.64 18.65 -16.40
N ILE A 324 -10.89 17.33 -16.38
CA ILE A 324 -12.13 16.74 -16.92
C ILE A 324 -13.19 16.57 -15.82
N ALA A 325 -14.47 16.58 -16.19
CA ALA A 325 -15.49 15.89 -15.40
C ALA A 325 -16.10 14.75 -16.23
N ALA A 326 -15.92 13.51 -15.77
CA ALA A 326 -16.42 12.30 -16.43
C ALA A 326 -17.55 11.68 -15.60
N LYS A 327 -18.77 11.67 -16.14
CA LYS A 327 -19.98 11.20 -15.45
C LYS A 327 -20.62 10.02 -16.17
N TYR A 328 -21.10 9.03 -15.43
CA TYR A 328 -21.72 7.82 -15.98
C TYR A 328 -20.73 7.00 -16.83
N VAL A 329 -19.49 6.86 -16.36
CA VAL A 329 -18.37 6.30 -17.13
C VAL A 329 -18.54 4.84 -17.50
N SER A 330 -19.25 4.06 -16.68
CA SER A 330 -19.60 2.68 -17.00
C SER A 330 -20.93 2.26 -16.39
N HIS A 331 -21.53 1.25 -17.02
CA HIS A 331 -22.78 0.63 -16.60
C HIS A 331 -22.66 -0.89 -16.73
N HIS A 332 -23.38 -1.60 -15.87
CA HIS A 332 -23.20 -3.04 -15.68
C HIS A 332 -23.78 -3.87 -16.82
N ASN A 333 -23.21 -5.06 -16.99
CA ASN A 333 -23.85 -6.14 -17.73
C ASN A 333 -24.86 -6.92 -16.86
N LEU A 334 -25.76 -7.70 -17.46
CA LEU A 334 -26.67 -8.59 -16.74
C LEU A 334 -26.10 -10.00 -16.63
N ASN A 335 -26.50 -10.75 -15.58
CA ASN A 335 -26.22 -12.18 -15.43
C ASN A 335 -24.72 -12.53 -15.45
N THR A 336 -23.90 -11.69 -14.83
CA THR A 336 -22.45 -11.84 -14.77
C THR A 336 -21.99 -12.29 -13.39
N SER A 337 -20.89 -13.02 -13.35
CA SER A 337 -20.09 -13.16 -12.14
C SER A 337 -19.41 -11.84 -11.79
N ALA A 338 -18.92 -11.70 -10.55
CA ALA A 338 -18.20 -10.51 -10.12
C ALA A 338 -16.92 -10.26 -10.96
N GLY A 339 -16.22 -11.32 -11.38
CA GLY A 339 -15.02 -11.20 -12.23
C GLY A 339 -15.33 -10.74 -13.66
N GLU A 340 -16.51 -11.04 -14.19
CA GLU A 340 -16.96 -10.53 -15.50
C GLU A 340 -17.38 -9.05 -15.47
N GLN A 341 -17.51 -8.46 -14.27
CA GLN A 341 -17.80 -7.04 -14.06
C GLN A 341 -16.56 -6.26 -13.62
N ALA A 342 -15.38 -6.86 -13.69
CA ALA A 342 -14.13 -6.25 -13.29
C ALA A 342 -13.58 -5.28 -14.35
N ASN A 343 -12.69 -4.38 -13.96
CA ASN A 343 -11.98 -3.44 -14.85
C ASN A 343 -12.93 -2.51 -15.63
N LEU A 344 -13.80 -1.82 -14.89
CA LEU A 344 -14.70 -0.79 -15.42
C LEU A 344 -14.12 0.62 -15.20
N GLY A 345 -14.84 1.63 -15.68
CA GLY A 345 -14.47 3.04 -15.56
C GLY A 345 -13.40 3.46 -16.57
N ILE A 346 -12.58 4.45 -16.19
CA ILE A 346 -11.41 4.88 -16.95
C ILE A 346 -10.29 3.87 -16.73
N ILE A 347 -9.76 3.30 -17.81
CA ILE A 347 -8.63 2.36 -17.74
C ILE A 347 -7.34 3.13 -17.97
N LEU A 348 -6.47 3.17 -16.96
CA LEU A 348 -5.15 3.77 -16.98
C LEU A 348 -4.09 2.66 -16.93
N ASN A 349 -3.64 2.20 -18.10
CA ASN A 349 -2.68 1.12 -18.30
C ASN A 349 -1.50 1.61 -19.15
N GLY A 350 -0.43 0.83 -19.22
CA GLY A 350 0.82 1.24 -19.86
C GLY A 350 1.73 1.93 -18.86
N SER A 351 2.45 2.98 -19.26
CA SER A 351 3.42 3.64 -18.38
C SER A 351 3.33 5.17 -18.36
N TYR A 352 3.62 5.78 -17.21
CA TYR A 352 3.73 7.24 -17.06
C TYR A 352 2.48 8.03 -17.46
N ASN A 353 1.31 7.40 -17.40
CA ASN A 353 0.04 8.04 -17.68
C ASN A 353 -0.55 8.64 -16.40
N GLU A 354 -1.24 9.76 -16.52
CA GLU A 354 -1.71 10.51 -15.37
C GLU A 354 -3.15 10.99 -15.57
N ILE A 355 -4.00 10.75 -14.57
CA ILE A 355 -5.25 11.46 -14.39
C ILE A 355 -5.03 12.50 -13.30
N ARG A 356 -5.33 13.77 -13.58
CA ARG A 356 -5.17 14.84 -12.59
C ARG A 356 -6.27 15.88 -12.61
N ASP A 357 -6.49 16.52 -11.47
CA ASP A 357 -7.32 17.73 -11.37
C ASP A 357 -8.74 17.52 -11.91
N SER A 358 -9.31 16.33 -11.73
CA SER A 358 -10.52 15.88 -12.43
C SER A 358 -11.63 15.39 -11.50
N GLU A 359 -12.89 15.51 -11.92
CA GLU A 359 -14.07 14.91 -11.27
C GLU A 359 -14.47 13.64 -12.03
N ILE A 360 -14.64 12.51 -11.34
CA ILE A 360 -15.05 11.24 -11.96
C ILE A 360 -16.17 10.65 -11.11
N ALA A 361 -17.36 10.49 -11.69
CA ALA A 361 -18.53 10.09 -10.93
C ALA A 361 -19.49 9.17 -11.67
N TYR A 362 -20.30 8.46 -10.89
CA TYR A 362 -21.36 7.58 -11.35
C TYR A 362 -20.86 6.42 -12.22
N SER A 363 -20.68 5.26 -11.59
CA SER A 363 -20.38 4.00 -12.29
C SER A 363 -21.07 2.84 -11.59
N SER A 364 -21.47 1.83 -12.33
CA SER A 364 -22.00 0.61 -11.74
C SER A 364 -20.95 -0.17 -10.95
N GLY A 365 -19.67 -0.06 -11.33
CA GLY A 365 -18.51 -0.66 -10.67
C GLY A 365 -17.43 0.39 -10.43
N SER A 366 -16.17 0.07 -10.76
CA SER A 366 -15.05 1.01 -10.66
C SER A 366 -15.24 2.28 -11.49
N LEU A 367 -14.64 3.38 -11.01
CA LEU A 367 -14.56 4.66 -11.71
C LEU A 367 -13.20 4.80 -12.41
N VAL A 368 -12.13 4.29 -11.80
CA VAL A 368 -10.79 4.25 -12.39
C VAL A 368 -10.10 2.93 -12.07
N THR A 369 -9.48 2.32 -13.07
CA THR A 369 -8.61 1.14 -12.90
C THR A 369 -7.20 1.49 -13.34
N VAL A 370 -6.23 1.38 -12.42
CA VAL A 370 -4.81 1.65 -12.61
C VAL A 370 -4.04 0.35 -12.76
N LYS A 371 -3.41 0.16 -13.92
CA LYS A 371 -2.59 -0.99 -14.29
C LYS A 371 -1.21 -0.51 -14.74
N GLY A 372 -0.35 -1.41 -15.20
CA GLY A 372 0.94 -1.02 -15.77
C GLY A 372 1.87 -0.41 -14.70
N THR A 373 2.70 0.54 -15.07
CA THR A 373 3.75 1.08 -14.19
C THR A 373 3.82 2.60 -14.19
N ASN A 374 4.08 3.22 -13.03
CA ASN A 374 4.21 4.68 -12.90
C ASN A 374 2.98 5.45 -13.40
N ASN A 375 1.78 4.91 -13.21
CA ASN A 375 0.55 5.58 -13.61
C ASN A 375 -0.07 6.26 -12.39
N ASN A 376 -0.49 7.52 -12.53
CA ASN A 376 -0.85 8.36 -11.39
C ASN A 376 -2.32 8.80 -11.43
N ILE A 377 -2.92 8.93 -10.25
CA ILE A 377 -4.17 9.64 -10.02
C ILE A 377 -3.89 10.72 -8.98
N ILE A 378 -3.95 11.98 -9.40
CA ILE A 378 -3.56 13.12 -8.56
C ILE A 378 -4.71 14.12 -8.45
N ASN A 379 -4.93 14.66 -7.27
CA ASN A 379 -5.81 15.82 -7.06
C ASN A 379 -7.21 15.67 -7.67
N SER A 380 -7.80 14.48 -7.65
CA SER A 380 -9.07 14.19 -8.30
C SER A 380 -10.19 13.92 -7.30
N TYR A 381 -11.42 14.29 -7.67
CA TYR A 381 -12.64 13.97 -6.91
C TYR A 381 -13.36 12.79 -7.55
N ILE A 382 -13.31 11.63 -6.90
CA ILE A 382 -13.80 10.34 -7.42
C ILE A 382 -14.94 9.87 -6.52
N HIS A 383 -16.18 9.87 -7.03
CA HIS A 383 -17.32 9.67 -6.13
C HIS A 383 -18.59 9.04 -6.76
N ASP A 384 -19.50 8.62 -5.90
CA ASP A 384 -20.83 8.11 -6.26
C ASP A 384 -20.79 6.89 -7.22
N GLY A 385 -19.99 5.88 -6.91
CA GLY A 385 -19.82 4.70 -7.78
C GLY A 385 -20.08 3.36 -7.10
N GLY A 386 -20.07 2.29 -7.89
CA GLY A 386 -20.30 0.93 -7.40
C GLY A 386 -21.75 0.63 -7.03
N TYR A 387 -22.75 1.19 -7.73
CA TYR A 387 -24.17 0.89 -7.44
C TYR A 387 -24.62 -0.54 -7.84
N VAL A 388 -23.75 -1.29 -8.52
CA VAL A 388 -23.81 -2.76 -8.62
C VAL A 388 -22.49 -3.30 -8.06
N PRO A 389 -22.32 -3.26 -6.73
CA PRO A 389 -21.02 -3.51 -6.10
C PRO A 389 -20.52 -4.92 -6.40
N ASN A 390 -19.35 -5.01 -7.01
CA ASN A 390 -18.59 -6.26 -7.20
C ASN A 390 -17.42 -6.29 -6.18
N TRP A 391 -16.35 -7.03 -6.46
CA TRP A 391 -15.17 -7.07 -5.57
C TRP A 391 -14.34 -5.78 -5.57
N GLU A 392 -14.36 -5.03 -6.66
CA GLU A 392 -13.51 -3.87 -6.88
C GLU A 392 -14.03 -2.61 -6.15
N GLY A 393 -13.15 -1.62 -6.04
CA GLY A 393 -13.45 -0.31 -5.50
C GLY A 393 -13.66 0.75 -6.57
N LEU A 394 -13.90 1.99 -6.15
CA LEU A 394 -13.97 3.15 -7.05
C LEU A 394 -12.64 3.35 -7.78
N VAL A 395 -11.53 3.27 -7.05
CA VAL A 395 -10.17 3.23 -7.58
C VAL A 395 -9.63 1.81 -7.41
N ASN A 396 -9.28 1.15 -8.51
CA ASN A 396 -8.72 -0.19 -8.49
C ASN A 396 -7.25 -0.16 -8.88
N LEU A 397 -6.37 -0.58 -7.97
CA LEU A 397 -4.93 -0.54 -8.11
C LEU A 397 -4.37 -1.94 -8.36
N GLN A 398 -3.86 -2.14 -9.57
CA GLN A 398 -3.26 -3.40 -10.06
C GLN A 398 -1.83 -3.19 -10.60
N GLY A 399 -1.39 -1.94 -10.74
CA GLY A 399 -0.10 -1.58 -11.31
C GLY A 399 1.06 -1.55 -10.31
N ALA A 400 2.21 -1.05 -10.75
CA ALA A 400 3.39 -0.84 -9.93
C ALA A 400 3.85 0.63 -9.92
N ASN A 401 4.53 1.05 -8.85
CA ASN A 401 5.14 2.39 -8.71
C ASN A 401 4.16 3.55 -8.98
N SER A 402 2.88 3.32 -8.74
CA SER A 402 1.79 4.25 -9.06
C SER A 402 1.50 5.16 -7.88
N LEU A 403 1.19 6.42 -8.16
CA LEU A 403 0.86 7.40 -7.14
C LEU A 403 -0.64 7.69 -7.12
N ILE A 404 -1.30 7.36 -6.02
CA ILE A 404 -2.69 7.73 -5.71
C ILE A 404 -2.61 8.84 -4.66
N SER A 405 -2.63 10.10 -5.09
CA SER A 405 -2.28 11.22 -4.21
C SER A 405 -3.21 12.42 -4.24
N HIS A 406 -3.48 13.01 -3.07
CA HIS A 406 -4.30 14.21 -2.93
C HIS A 406 -5.71 14.07 -3.53
N ASN A 407 -6.26 12.85 -3.59
CA ASN A 407 -7.60 12.63 -4.12
C ASN A 407 -8.64 12.70 -3.00
N THR A 408 -9.86 13.08 -3.35
CA THR A 408 -11.02 12.75 -2.54
C THR A 408 -11.73 11.56 -3.18
N VAL A 409 -11.83 10.45 -2.47
CA VAL A 409 -12.50 9.24 -2.94
C VAL A 409 -13.66 8.95 -2.00
N SER A 410 -14.90 9.15 -2.46
CA SER A 410 -16.07 9.07 -1.57
C SER A 410 -17.26 8.32 -2.16
N ASP A 411 -18.17 7.91 -1.28
CA ASP A 411 -19.49 7.40 -1.66
C ASP A 411 -19.39 6.18 -2.58
N ALA A 412 -18.94 5.07 -2.00
CA ALA A 412 -18.78 3.80 -2.69
C ALA A 412 -19.85 2.78 -2.27
N GLY A 413 -20.45 2.09 -3.23
CA GLY A 413 -21.37 0.98 -2.93
C GLY A 413 -20.72 -0.13 -2.10
N ARG A 414 -19.44 -0.43 -2.37
CA ARG A 414 -18.60 -1.35 -1.58
C ARG A 414 -17.31 -0.69 -1.11
N VAL A 415 -16.24 -0.70 -1.92
CA VAL A 415 -14.89 -0.24 -1.54
C VAL A 415 -14.57 1.11 -2.20
N THR A 416 -13.88 2.01 -1.52
CA THR A 416 -13.36 3.23 -2.16
C THR A 416 -12.07 2.95 -2.91
N VAL A 417 -11.00 2.48 -2.25
CA VAL A 417 -9.72 2.11 -2.87
C VAL A 417 -9.49 0.61 -2.72
N TYR A 418 -9.45 -0.09 -3.84
CA TYR A 418 -9.20 -1.53 -3.89
C TYR A 418 -7.82 -1.80 -4.47
N PHE A 419 -7.09 -2.73 -3.89
CA PHE A 419 -5.84 -3.24 -4.45
C PHE A 419 -5.92 -4.74 -4.67
N SER A 420 -5.35 -5.21 -5.79
CA SER A 420 -5.33 -6.63 -6.15
C SER A 420 -4.27 -6.92 -7.22
N GLY A 421 -4.11 -8.19 -7.59
CA GLY A 421 -3.53 -8.57 -8.88
C GLY A 421 -2.07 -8.21 -9.08
N GLY A 422 -1.18 -8.71 -8.20
CA GLY A 422 0.28 -8.58 -8.38
C GLY A 422 0.81 -7.15 -8.35
N MET A 423 0.02 -6.19 -7.85
CA MET A 423 0.43 -4.79 -7.69
C MET A 423 1.68 -4.68 -6.81
N THR A 424 2.53 -3.68 -7.02
CA THR A 424 3.78 -3.55 -6.25
C THR A 424 4.26 -2.13 -6.01
N ALA A 425 4.82 -1.88 -4.83
CA ALA A 425 5.52 -0.64 -4.48
C ALA A 425 4.72 0.63 -4.85
N ASN A 426 3.41 0.65 -4.64
CA ASN A 426 2.59 1.83 -4.91
C ASN A 426 2.59 2.78 -3.71
N GLN A 427 2.11 4.01 -3.91
CA GLN A 427 1.87 4.98 -2.84
C GLN A 427 0.43 5.46 -2.84
N ILE A 428 -0.23 5.37 -1.68
CA ILE A 428 -1.56 5.93 -1.42
C ILE A 428 -1.37 7.02 -0.36
N GLN A 429 -1.31 8.29 -0.78
CA GLN A 429 -0.94 9.39 0.13
C GLN A 429 -1.79 10.65 0.05
N PHE A 430 -1.98 11.36 1.17
CA PHE A 430 -2.70 12.64 1.22
C PHE A 430 -4.14 12.57 0.67
N ASN A 431 -4.77 11.40 0.66
CA ASN A 431 -6.15 11.24 0.17
C ASN A 431 -7.17 11.41 1.29
N ASN A 432 -8.31 12.01 0.95
CA ASN A 432 -9.49 12.01 1.80
C ASN A 432 -10.46 10.92 1.32
N ILE A 433 -10.57 9.83 2.08
CA ILE A 433 -11.27 8.60 1.70
C ILE A 433 -12.43 8.40 2.67
N TYR A 434 -13.68 8.53 2.20
CA TYR A 434 -14.84 8.43 3.09
C TYR A 434 -16.12 7.82 2.48
N ASN A 435 -17.09 7.44 3.32
CA ASN A 435 -18.39 6.89 2.89
C ASN A 435 -18.31 5.65 1.97
N ALA A 436 -17.67 4.57 2.44
CA ALA A 436 -17.69 3.26 1.75
C ALA A 436 -18.83 2.36 2.28
N GLY A 437 -19.16 1.27 1.59
CA GLY A 437 -20.04 0.21 2.10
C GLY A 437 -21.53 0.54 2.17
N TRP A 438 -22.02 1.44 1.33
CA TRP A 438 -23.46 1.79 1.31
C TRP A 438 -24.39 0.61 1.01
N LEU A 439 -23.92 -0.38 0.23
CA LEU A 439 -24.73 -1.46 -0.30
C LEU A 439 -24.32 -2.86 0.20
N THR A 440 -23.16 -3.00 0.82
CA THR A 440 -22.58 -4.30 1.17
C THR A 440 -21.96 -4.30 2.55
N THR A 441 -21.54 -5.47 3.01
CA THR A 441 -20.82 -5.67 4.28
C THR A 441 -19.48 -6.36 4.01
N ASP A 442 -18.61 -6.43 5.03
CA ASP A 442 -17.30 -7.13 4.95
C ASP A 442 -16.34 -6.50 3.94
N LEU A 443 -15.82 -5.34 4.34
CA LEU A 443 -14.96 -4.52 3.51
C LEU A 443 -14.13 -3.53 4.34
N GLY A 444 -12.97 -3.18 3.79
CA GLY A 444 -12.25 -1.96 4.16
C GLY A 444 -12.59 -0.83 3.19
N MET A 445 -12.27 0.39 3.59
CA MET A 445 -12.29 1.53 2.67
C MET A 445 -11.08 1.45 1.73
N VAL A 446 -9.91 1.14 2.31
CA VAL A 446 -8.72 0.71 1.59
C VAL A 446 -8.58 -0.79 1.79
N TYR A 447 -8.83 -1.60 0.75
CA TYR A 447 -9.08 -3.04 0.89
C TYR A 447 -8.43 -3.88 -0.22
N GLY A 448 -7.98 -5.07 0.14
CA GLY A 448 -7.57 -6.10 -0.82
C GLY A 448 -7.12 -7.40 -0.12
N PRO A 449 -7.52 -8.58 -0.62
CA PRO A 449 -6.99 -9.86 -0.19
C PRO A 449 -5.83 -10.33 -1.08
N ASN A 450 -5.12 -11.37 -0.63
CA ASN A 450 -4.26 -12.20 -1.49
C ASN A 450 -3.21 -11.41 -2.27
N THR A 451 -2.54 -10.46 -1.61
CA THR A 451 -1.65 -9.49 -2.28
C THR A 451 -0.32 -9.30 -1.54
N ASP A 452 0.80 -9.43 -2.24
CA ASP A 452 2.10 -8.94 -1.79
C ASP A 452 2.27 -7.48 -2.25
N GLY A 453 2.24 -6.54 -1.31
CA GLY A 453 2.39 -5.11 -1.60
C GLY A 453 3.78 -4.71 -2.07
N GLN A 454 4.82 -5.54 -1.85
CA GLN A 454 6.23 -5.24 -2.11
C GLN A 454 6.67 -3.85 -1.63
N ASN A 455 6.41 -3.57 -0.34
CA ASN A 455 6.62 -2.29 0.32
C ASN A 455 5.73 -1.17 -0.26
N THR A 456 4.46 -1.50 -0.55
CA THR A 456 3.46 -0.47 -0.88
C THR A 456 3.16 0.37 0.36
N GLU A 457 3.14 1.68 0.18
CA GLU A 457 3.03 2.67 1.25
C GLU A 457 1.64 3.30 1.27
N ILE A 458 1.03 3.40 2.45
CA ILE A 458 -0.26 4.05 2.68
C ILE A 458 -0.06 5.05 3.80
N HIS A 459 -0.06 6.35 3.50
CA HIS A 459 0.29 7.36 4.49
C HIS A 459 -0.38 8.71 4.35
N HIS A 460 -0.48 9.44 5.47
CA HIS A 460 -1.02 10.80 5.49
C HIS A 460 -2.43 10.89 4.87
N ASN A 461 -3.25 9.85 5.00
CA ASN A 461 -4.63 9.84 4.51
C ASN A 461 -5.61 10.13 5.65
N TYR A 462 -6.74 10.75 5.30
CA TYR A 462 -7.94 10.73 6.12
C TYR A 462 -8.82 9.57 5.64
N ILE A 463 -9.15 8.63 6.53
CA ILE A 463 -9.94 7.44 6.19
C ILE A 463 -11.09 7.30 7.18
N HIS A 464 -12.31 7.61 6.75
CA HIS A 464 -13.42 7.75 7.70
C HIS A 464 -14.82 7.41 7.19
N ASP A 465 -15.73 7.15 8.13
CA ASP A 465 -17.16 6.95 7.86
C ASP A 465 -17.47 5.75 6.95
N ASN A 466 -17.11 4.54 7.40
CA ASN A 466 -17.55 3.31 6.74
C ASN A 466 -19.02 3.01 7.09
N LYS A 467 -19.88 2.86 6.07
CA LYS A 467 -21.34 2.67 6.19
C LYS A 467 -21.76 1.20 6.27
N ALA A 468 -20.82 0.26 6.08
CA ALA A 468 -21.11 -1.16 6.16
C ALA A 468 -21.64 -1.54 7.56
N ALA A 469 -22.64 -2.42 7.58
CA ALA A 469 -23.31 -2.84 8.81
C ALA A 469 -22.45 -3.75 9.70
N ALA A 470 -21.44 -4.41 9.15
CA ALA A 470 -20.49 -5.26 9.87
C ALA A 470 -19.16 -5.39 9.11
N ALA A 471 -18.06 -5.64 9.86
CA ALA A 471 -16.71 -5.77 9.32
C ALA A 471 -16.37 -4.54 8.44
N ASN A 472 -16.45 -3.37 9.06
CA ASN A 472 -16.45 -2.06 8.42
C ASN A 472 -15.13 -1.30 8.66
N SER A 473 -14.01 -1.96 8.40
CA SER A 473 -12.66 -1.45 8.62
C SER A 473 -12.37 -0.17 7.82
N GLY A 474 -11.44 0.65 8.31
CA GLY A 474 -10.83 1.74 7.53
C GLY A 474 -9.83 1.19 6.53
N ILE A 475 -8.74 0.59 7.03
CA ILE A 475 -7.73 -0.11 6.22
C ILE A 475 -7.89 -1.60 6.49
N TYR A 476 -7.99 -2.41 5.45
CA TYR A 476 -8.19 -3.85 5.58
C TYR A 476 -7.26 -4.59 4.63
N LEU A 477 -6.13 -5.01 5.17
CA LEU A 477 -5.25 -6.00 4.57
C LEU A 477 -5.86 -7.36 4.88
N ASP A 478 -6.62 -7.89 3.92
CA ASP A 478 -7.40 -9.12 4.11
C ASP A 478 -6.50 -10.36 4.00
N ASN A 479 -7.04 -11.58 4.12
CA ASN A 479 -6.25 -12.81 4.20
C ASN A 479 -5.16 -12.90 3.13
N TYR A 480 -3.97 -13.39 3.51
CA TYR A 480 -2.81 -13.56 2.64
C TYR A 480 -2.23 -12.23 2.09
N THR A 481 -2.26 -11.16 2.87
CA THR A 481 -1.80 -9.83 2.44
C THR A 481 -0.55 -9.37 3.21
N ASN A 482 0.54 -9.14 2.48
CA ASN A 482 1.90 -9.02 3.05
C ASN A 482 2.64 -7.78 2.50
N ASN A 483 3.71 -7.35 3.18
CA ASN A 483 4.65 -6.30 2.75
C ASN A 483 4.01 -4.90 2.47
N PHE A 484 3.18 -4.40 3.37
CA PHE A 484 2.66 -3.02 3.36
C PHE A 484 3.32 -2.14 4.44
N ILE A 485 3.39 -0.84 4.19
CA ILE A 485 3.87 0.17 5.14
C ILE A 485 2.73 1.18 5.35
N LEU A 486 2.16 1.20 6.55
CA LEU A 486 1.04 2.06 6.93
C LEU A 486 1.52 3.09 7.94
N HIS A 487 1.56 4.39 7.60
CA HIS A 487 1.95 5.40 8.58
C HIS A 487 1.29 6.76 8.46
N HIS A 488 1.18 7.48 9.57
CA HIS A 488 0.61 8.83 9.61
C HIS A 488 -0.80 8.93 9.02
N ASN A 489 -1.56 7.83 8.98
CA ASN A 489 -2.98 7.90 8.61
C ASN A 489 -3.82 8.32 9.81
N VAL A 490 -4.88 9.06 9.54
CA VAL A 490 -5.89 9.44 10.53
C VAL A 490 -7.18 8.69 10.17
N VAL A 491 -7.63 7.82 11.07
CA VAL A 491 -8.67 6.83 10.81
C VAL A 491 -9.74 6.88 11.91
N TRP A 492 -11.01 7.14 11.55
CA TRP A 492 -12.12 7.26 12.51
C TRP A 492 -13.49 6.87 11.93
N ASN A 493 -14.51 6.68 12.78
CA ASN A 493 -15.86 6.24 12.37
C ASN A 493 -15.87 4.97 11.50
N ASN A 494 -15.03 4.00 11.84
CA ASN A 494 -14.90 2.68 11.21
C ASN A 494 -14.28 1.68 12.20
N GLU A 495 -13.99 0.44 11.82
CA GLU A 495 -13.38 -0.58 12.69
C GLU A 495 -11.84 -0.49 12.83
N GLY A 496 -11.17 0.48 12.20
CA GLY A 496 -9.71 0.66 12.26
C GLY A 496 -8.94 -0.05 11.14
N ILE A 497 -7.82 -0.68 11.50
CA ILE A 497 -6.88 -1.42 10.66
C ILE A 497 -7.08 -2.94 10.88
N ARG A 498 -7.13 -3.71 9.80
CA ARG A 498 -7.12 -5.18 9.85
C ARG A 498 -5.88 -5.75 9.15
N LEU A 499 -5.24 -6.71 9.79
CA LEU A 499 -4.06 -7.47 9.33
C LEU A 499 -4.41 -8.96 9.34
N ASN A 500 -5.27 -9.40 8.42
CA ASN A 500 -5.75 -10.79 8.41
C ASN A 500 -4.63 -11.76 8.04
N THR A 501 -4.71 -12.97 8.61
CA THR A 501 -3.62 -13.96 8.54
C THR A 501 -3.76 -14.92 7.35
N PRO A 502 -2.66 -15.50 6.85
CA PRO A 502 -1.28 -15.10 7.16
C PRO A 502 -1.01 -13.67 6.68
N SER A 503 -0.29 -12.93 7.50
CA SER A 503 0.17 -11.56 7.29
C SER A 503 1.68 -11.57 7.54
N ASN A 504 2.51 -10.96 6.70
CA ASN A 504 3.95 -10.96 6.90
C ASN A 504 4.54 -9.62 6.49
N TYR A 505 5.52 -9.14 7.26
CA TYR A 505 6.29 -7.93 7.02
C TYR A 505 5.44 -6.65 6.84
N ASN A 506 4.24 -6.61 7.43
CA ASN A 506 3.41 -5.41 7.45
C ASN A 506 3.90 -4.46 8.56
N LEU A 507 4.23 -3.22 8.19
CA LEU A 507 4.74 -2.19 9.09
C LEU A 507 3.65 -1.15 9.36
N VAL A 508 3.26 -0.95 10.61
CA VAL A 508 2.19 -0.05 11.05
C VAL A 508 2.75 0.96 12.04
N TYR A 509 3.04 2.18 11.58
CA TYR A 509 3.75 3.20 12.34
C TYR A 509 3.01 4.51 12.45
N ASN A 510 3.05 5.21 13.58
CA ASN A 510 2.62 6.62 13.63
C ASN A 510 1.20 6.87 13.10
N ASN A 511 0.26 5.94 13.20
CA ASN A 511 -1.13 6.17 12.79
C ASN A 511 -1.94 6.67 13.98
N THR A 512 -2.91 7.55 13.73
CA THR A 512 -3.94 7.92 14.70
C THR A 512 -5.24 7.22 14.31
N VAL A 513 -5.55 6.10 14.97
CA VAL A 513 -6.74 5.29 14.71
C VAL A 513 -7.67 5.39 15.91
N TRP A 514 -8.63 6.30 15.80
CA TRP A 514 -9.52 6.66 16.89
C TRP A 514 -10.94 6.17 16.67
N SER A 515 -11.11 4.84 16.66
CA SER A 515 -12.38 4.15 16.48
C SER A 515 -12.98 3.59 17.79
N ASN A 516 -14.13 2.91 17.72
CA ASN A 516 -14.91 2.50 18.91
C ASN A 516 -14.62 1.09 19.45
N THR A 517 -13.73 0.29 18.84
CA THR A 517 -13.32 -1.05 19.33
C THR A 517 -11.97 -1.45 18.71
N SER A 518 -11.15 -2.24 19.45
CA SER A 518 -9.82 -2.80 19.10
C SER A 518 -9.35 -2.53 17.65
N PRO A 519 -8.76 -1.36 17.38
CA PRO A 519 -8.54 -0.86 16.03
C PRO A 519 -7.49 -1.60 15.22
N VAL A 520 -6.72 -2.53 15.81
CA VAL A 520 -5.87 -3.42 15.01
C VAL A 520 -6.26 -4.86 15.34
N GLY A 521 -6.78 -5.57 14.34
CA GLY A 521 -7.22 -6.95 14.51
C GLY A 521 -6.87 -7.84 13.35
N ALA A 522 -6.91 -9.14 13.59
CA ALA A 522 -6.55 -10.18 12.64
C ALA A 522 -7.57 -11.32 12.68
N TRP A 523 -7.92 -11.81 11.49
CA TRP A 523 -8.70 -13.03 11.33
C TRP A 523 -8.09 -13.91 10.23
N GLY A 524 -8.17 -15.22 10.40
CA GLY A 524 -7.80 -16.18 9.37
C GLY A 524 -8.17 -17.60 9.76
N ASP A 525 -8.46 -18.41 8.75
CA ASP A 525 -8.84 -19.82 8.87
C ASP A 525 -7.67 -20.77 8.60
N VAL A 526 -6.69 -20.33 7.80
CA VAL A 526 -5.47 -21.05 7.46
C VAL A 526 -4.26 -20.22 7.90
N PHE A 527 -3.27 -20.86 8.53
CA PHE A 527 -2.11 -20.17 9.12
C PHE A 527 -2.51 -19.01 10.06
N ALA A 528 -3.55 -19.25 10.87
CA ALA A 528 -4.28 -18.22 11.62
C ALA A 528 -3.43 -17.39 12.63
N GLN A 529 -2.23 -17.85 12.97
CA GLN A 529 -1.32 -17.21 13.94
C GLN A 529 -0.09 -16.59 13.26
N ASP A 530 -0.06 -16.55 11.93
CA ASP A 530 1.13 -16.21 11.19
C ASP A 530 1.19 -14.73 10.84
N MET A 531 2.09 -14.02 11.52
CA MET A 531 2.26 -12.56 11.47
C MET A 531 3.76 -12.19 11.41
N TYR A 532 4.59 -13.02 10.77
CA TYR A 532 6.05 -12.88 10.89
C TYR A 532 6.55 -11.57 10.27
N GLY A 533 7.33 -10.82 11.04
CA GLY A 533 7.89 -9.55 10.59
C GLY A 533 6.92 -8.38 10.66
N ASP A 534 5.67 -8.60 11.09
CA ASP A 534 4.73 -7.51 11.32
C ASP A 534 5.18 -6.66 12.52
N LYS A 535 5.12 -5.33 12.38
CA LYS A 535 5.58 -4.37 13.40
C LYS A 535 4.58 -3.25 13.60
N ILE A 536 4.18 -2.99 14.84
CA ILE A 536 3.16 -1.99 15.19
C ILE A 536 3.72 -1.04 16.25
N TYR A 537 4.18 0.15 15.84
CA TYR A 537 4.86 1.11 16.73
C TYR A 537 4.34 2.54 16.60
N ASN A 538 4.46 3.34 17.66
CA ASN A 538 4.13 4.77 17.64
C ASN A 538 2.67 5.09 17.24
N ASN A 539 1.72 4.18 17.36
CA ASN A 539 0.34 4.45 16.97
C ASN A 539 -0.49 4.94 18.17
N ILE A 540 -1.42 5.87 17.92
CA ILE A 540 -2.52 6.13 18.84
C ILE A 540 -3.67 5.18 18.46
N ILE A 541 -3.80 4.08 19.20
CA ILE A 541 -4.72 2.96 18.93
C ILE A 541 -5.33 2.45 20.24
N LYS A 542 -6.65 2.27 20.31
CA LYS A 542 -7.36 1.70 21.48
C LYS A 542 -7.15 0.17 21.65
N GLY A 543 -5.90 -0.29 21.55
CA GLY A 543 -5.48 -1.68 21.69
C GLY A 543 -5.36 -2.43 20.37
N VAL A 544 -4.80 -3.64 20.47
CA VAL A 544 -4.72 -4.64 19.41
C VAL A 544 -5.43 -5.91 19.89
N ASP A 545 -5.94 -6.74 18.99
CA ASP A 545 -6.58 -8.01 19.38
C ASP A 545 -5.57 -9.07 19.86
N SER A 546 -6.08 -10.18 20.40
CA SER A 546 -5.24 -11.22 20.99
C SER A 546 -4.36 -11.97 19.98
N VAL A 547 -4.79 -12.06 18.73
CA VAL A 547 -4.01 -12.73 17.67
C VAL A 547 -2.82 -11.86 17.30
N THR A 548 -3.08 -10.57 17.06
CA THR A 548 -2.05 -9.57 16.76
C THR A 548 -1.07 -9.43 17.92
N ALA A 549 -1.56 -9.30 19.15
CA ALA A 549 -0.73 -9.15 20.34
C ALA A 549 0.27 -10.31 20.55
N ALA A 550 -0.11 -11.52 20.14
CA ALA A 550 0.67 -12.73 20.36
C ALA A 550 1.71 -12.99 19.25
N ASN A 551 1.49 -12.47 18.04
CA ASN A 551 2.23 -12.89 16.85
C ASN A 551 2.96 -11.75 16.11
N ALA A 552 2.63 -10.48 16.37
CA ALA A 552 3.32 -9.31 15.81
C ALA A 552 4.24 -8.62 16.85
N GLU A 553 5.29 -7.93 16.39
CA GLU A 553 6.07 -7.03 17.25
C GLU A 553 5.29 -5.74 17.48
N HIS A 554 5.14 -5.29 18.73
CA HIS A 554 4.47 -4.02 19.02
C HIS A 554 5.05 -3.33 20.24
N GLY A 555 4.94 -2.00 20.29
CA GLY A 555 5.42 -1.17 21.39
C GLY A 555 5.25 0.31 21.10
N PHE A 556 5.48 1.18 22.09
CA PHE A 556 5.35 2.64 21.92
C PHE A 556 3.98 3.07 21.34
N ASN A 557 2.93 2.28 21.55
CA ASN A 557 1.56 2.63 21.15
C ASN A 557 0.81 3.22 22.34
N LEU A 558 -0.03 4.22 22.09
CA LEU A 558 -0.86 4.83 23.12
C LEU A 558 -2.33 4.40 22.97
N SER A 559 -2.90 3.85 24.05
CA SER A 559 -4.27 3.32 24.06
C SER A 559 -5.31 4.17 24.75
N SER A 560 -4.89 5.16 25.54
CA SER A 560 -5.75 6.20 26.09
C SER A 560 -5.76 7.44 25.19
N SER A 561 -6.75 8.31 25.36
CA SER A 561 -6.78 9.59 24.62
C SER A 561 -5.52 10.38 24.99
N PRO A 562 -4.70 10.79 24.00
CA PRO A 562 -3.46 11.53 24.25
C PRO A 562 -3.72 12.99 24.66
N GLY A 563 -4.95 13.50 24.54
CA GLY A 563 -5.24 14.93 24.59
C GLY A 563 -5.13 15.58 23.21
N PHE A 564 -6.21 15.51 22.45
CA PHE A 564 -6.34 16.15 21.14
C PHE A 564 -6.86 17.59 21.24
N ILE A 565 -6.58 18.42 20.23
CA ILE A 565 -7.11 19.78 20.14
C ILE A 565 -8.65 19.77 20.16
N ASP A 566 -9.28 18.94 19.33
CA ASP A 566 -10.74 18.80 19.29
C ASP A 566 -11.17 17.43 18.75
N GLU A 567 -11.23 16.45 19.65
CA GLU A 567 -11.63 15.07 19.35
C GLU A 567 -13.04 14.98 18.77
N ALA A 568 -13.98 15.82 19.24
CA ALA A 568 -15.39 15.75 18.84
C ALA A 568 -15.60 16.11 17.37
N ASN A 569 -14.71 16.93 16.80
CA ASN A 569 -14.71 17.35 15.40
C ASN A 569 -13.59 16.68 14.59
N ALA A 570 -13.06 15.54 15.05
CA ALA A 570 -11.99 14.79 14.40
C ALA A 570 -10.69 15.59 14.14
N ASN A 571 -10.43 16.63 14.94
CA ASN A 571 -9.16 17.35 14.93
C ASN A 571 -8.18 16.65 15.89
N TYR A 572 -7.52 15.62 15.36
CA TYR A 572 -6.60 14.77 16.11
C TYR A 572 -5.17 15.31 16.24
N ARG A 573 -4.96 16.61 16.02
CA ARG A 573 -3.70 17.28 16.37
C ARG A 573 -3.52 17.24 17.89
N LEU A 574 -2.26 17.21 18.32
CA LEU A 574 -1.91 17.08 19.74
C LEU A 574 -1.99 18.42 20.48
N LEU A 575 -2.47 18.37 21.73
CA LEU A 575 -2.31 19.50 22.67
C LEU A 575 -0.86 19.58 23.16
N SER A 576 -0.46 20.77 23.64
CA SER A 576 0.85 20.96 24.28
C SER A 576 1.11 20.06 25.50
N THR A 577 0.03 19.61 26.16
CA THR A 577 0.04 18.72 27.32
C THR A 577 -0.16 17.25 26.93
N SER A 578 -0.04 16.92 25.64
CA SER A 578 -0.38 15.60 25.16
C SER A 578 0.61 14.55 25.64
N ALA A 579 0.10 13.38 26.06
CA ALA A 579 0.93 12.24 26.45
C ALA A 579 1.57 11.52 25.25
N ALA A 580 1.17 11.84 24.02
CA ALA A 580 1.80 11.32 22.81
C ALA A 580 3.06 12.09 22.44
N LYS A 581 3.21 13.32 22.94
CA LYS A 581 4.31 14.21 22.62
C LYS A 581 5.64 13.64 23.13
N ASP A 582 6.71 13.70 22.32
CA ASP A 582 8.08 13.32 22.67
C ASP A 582 8.21 11.90 23.25
N SER A 583 7.31 10.99 22.86
CA SER A 583 7.15 9.68 23.51
C SER A 583 7.27 8.49 22.56
N GLY A 584 7.46 8.75 21.26
CA GLY A 584 7.60 7.75 20.21
C GLY A 584 9.02 7.23 20.07
N LYS A 585 9.13 6.05 19.47
CA LYS A 585 10.40 5.44 19.03
C LYS A 585 10.88 6.10 17.75
N VAL A 586 12.17 6.39 17.64
CA VAL A 586 12.76 6.82 16.35
C VAL A 586 12.71 5.67 15.35
N ILE A 587 12.09 5.90 14.19
CA ILE A 587 12.00 4.96 13.08
C ILE A 587 12.56 5.67 11.83
N PRO A 588 13.82 5.39 11.44
CA PRO A 588 14.45 6.02 10.29
C PRO A 588 13.61 5.88 9.01
N GLY A 589 13.53 6.97 8.24
CA GLY A 589 12.70 7.08 7.04
C GLY A 589 11.21 7.35 7.30
N ILE A 590 10.74 7.21 8.53
CA ILE A 590 9.32 7.37 8.89
C ILE A 590 9.10 8.53 9.85
N THR A 591 9.93 8.66 10.87
CA THR A 591 9.84 9.72 11.89
C THR A 591 10.94 10.77 11.72
N ASP A 592 11.61 10.83 10.57
CA ASP A 592 12.72 11.76 10.36
C ASP A 592 12.23 13.21 10.40
N GLY A 593 13.04 14.11 10.96
CA GLY A 593 12.70 15.53 11.06
C GLY A 593 11.72 15.89 12.18
N TYR A 594 11.48 14.99 13.14
CA TYR A 594 10.67 15.25 14.33
C TYR A 594 11.17 16.44 15.16
N THR A 595 10.29 17.04 15.96
CA THR A 595 10.57 18.23 16.78
C THR A 595 10.51 17.89 18.27
N GLY A 596 11.63 18.01 18.96
CA GLY A 596 11.70 17.80 20.41
C GLY A 596 12.77 16.77 20.77
N SER A 597 12.56 16.03 21.86
CA SER A 597 13.49 15.00 22.33
C SER A 597 13.28 13.63 21.66
N ALA A 598 12.07 13.36 21.15
CA ALA A 598 11.72 12.13 20.44
C ALA A 598 10.53 12.41 19.50
N PRO A 599 10.24 11.57 18.49
CA PRO A 599 9.04 11.75 17.67
C PRO A 599 7.78 11.56 18.48
N ASP A 600 6.70 12.21 18.07
CA ASP A 600 5.40 12.01 18.70
C ASP A 600 4.77 10.67 18.30
N ILE A 601 3.95 10.12 19.20
CA ILE A 601 3.09 8.98 18.89
C ILE A 601 1.88 9.47 18.09
N GLY A 602 1.57 8.81 16.98
CA GLY A 602 0.44 9.11 16.11
C GLY A 602 0.83 9.89 14.86
N ALA A 603 -0.19 10.37 14.16
CA ALA A 603 -0.08 10.89 12.80
C ALA A 603 0.35 12.35 12.68
N TYR A 604 0.47 13.05 13.81
CA TYR A 604 0.84 14.46 13.84
C TYR A 604 1.97 14.69 14.83
N GLU A 605 2.92 15.53 14.43
CA GLU A 605 4.00 16.02 15.27
C GLU A 605 3.61 17.38 15.88
N TYR A 606 3.67 17.49 17.21
CA TYR A 606 3.39 18.72 17.93
C TYR A 606 4.46 19.77 17.62
N GLY A 607 4.03 20.86 16.96
CA GLY A 607 4.93 21.93 16.52
C GLY A 607 5.67 21.62 15.21
N GLY A 608 5.41 20.46 14.61
CA GLY A 608 5.84 20.12 13.25
C GLY A 608 4.94 20.74 12.18
N GLU A 609 5.24 20.42 10.92
CA GLU A 609 4.43 20.87 9.78
C GLU A 609 3.15 20.03 9.68
N ASP A 610 2.01 20.72 9.61
CA ASP A 610 0.72 20.10 9.39
C ASP A 610 0.58 19.65 7.93
N TRP A 611 -0.17 18.58 7.74
CA TRP A 611 -0.60 18.13 6.42
C TRP A 611 -2.13 18.16 6.27
N THR A 612 -2.57 18.16 5.02
CA THR A 612 -3.99 18.08 4.65
C THR A 612 -4.19 17.01 3.60
N ALA A 613 -5.38 16.44 3.55
CA ALA A 613 -5.72 15.40 2.59
C ALA A 613 -6.96 15.77 1.76
N GLY A 614 -7.05 15.21 0.57
CA GLY A 614 -8.14 15.46 -0.39
C GLY A 614 -7.75 16.40 -1.53
N HIS A 615 -8.66 16.48 -2.51
CA HIS A 615 -8.45 17.32 -3.68
C HIS A 615 -8.56 18.81 -3.33
N ASN A 616 -7.80 19.62 -4.06
CA ASN A 616 -7.86 21.08 -4.07
C ASN A 616 -7.66 21.57 -5.51
N PHE A 617 -8.75 21.73 -6.25
CA PHE A 617 -8.68 22.25 -7.63
C PHE A 617 -8.22 23.72 -7.70
N ALA A 618 -8.34 24.48 -6.60
CA ALA A 618 -7.89 25.88 -6.56
C ALA A 618 -6.37 26.01 -6.38
N SER A 619 -5.73 25.02 -5.77
CA SER A 619 -4.27 24.95 -5.62
C SER A 619 -3.78 23.51 -5.83
N PRO A 620 -3.73 23.04 -7.10
CA PRO A 620 -3.29 21.70 -7.43
C PRO A 620 -1.87 21.38 -6.94
N PRO A 621 -1.65 20.23 -6.28
CA PRO A 621 -0.32 19.76 -5.92
C PRO A 621 0.41 19.12 -7.12
N SER A 622 1.73 19.00 -7.00
CA SER A 622 2.58 18.27 -7.94
C SER A 622 3.47 17.27 -7.20
N PRO A 623 2.86 16.24 -6.58
CA PRO A 623 3.62 15.25 -5.83
C PRO A 623 4.45 14.38 -6.77
N THR A 624 5.58 13.89 -6.27
CA THR A 624 6.44 12.93 -6.97
C THR A 624 6.40 11.61 -6.26
N TYR A 625 6.37 10.51 -7.02
CA TYR A 625 6.54 9.18 -6.45
C TYR A 625 7.95 9.05 -5.85
N THR A 626 8.01 8.57 -4.61
CA THR A 626 9.26 8.21 -3.95
C THR A 626 9.06 6.86 -3.29
N ARG A 627 10.04 5.97 -3.35
CA ARG A 627 9.93 4.73 -2.56
C ARG A 627 10.23 5.06 -1.09
N PRO A 628 9.49 4.50 -0.11
CA PRO A 628 9.87 4.61 1.29
C PRO A 628 11.28 4.07 1.49
N ASP A 629 12.04 4.66 2.41
CA ASP A 629 13.39 4.26 2.76
C ASP A 629 13.49 4.02 4.28
N THR A 630 12.86 2.94 4.74
CA THR A 630 12.96 2.51 6.14
C THR A 630 13.70 1.17 6.28
N PRO A 631 14.64 1.02 7.23
CA PRO A 631 15.49 -0.18 7.32
C PRO A 631 14.75 -1.50 7.58
N GLN A 632 13.50 -1.45 8.04
CA GLN A 632 12.69 -2.63 8.36
C GLN A 632 11.89 -3.18 7.17
N MET A 633 11.93 -2.51 6.01
CA MET A 633 11.31 -3.03 4.78
C MET A 633 11.92 -4.35 4.35
N ASN A 634 11.11 -5.19 3.69
CA ASN A 634 11.62 -6.37 3.03
C ASN A 634 12.44 -5.95 1.79
N GLN A 635 13.72 -6.32 1.78
CA GLN A 635 14.66 -5.97 0.71
C GLN A 635 14.61 -6.95 -0.47
N VAL A 636 13.92 -8.08 -0.34
CA VAL A 636 13.73 -9.07 -1.41
C VAL A 636 12.70 -8.55 -2.40
N VAL A 637 13.04 -8.57 -3.68
CA VAL A 637 12.12 -8.18 -4.75
C VAL A 637 11.37 -9.41 -5.24
N ASN A 638 10.04 -9.34 -5.29
CA ASN A 638 9.17 -10.44 -5.68
C ASN A 638 9.46 -11.71 -4.86
N GLY A 639 9.49 -11.55 -3.53
CA GLY A 639 9.75 -12.61 -2.56
C GLY A 639 8.59 -13.60 -2.39
N GLY A 640 7.34 -13.14 -2.60
CA GLY A 640 6.15 -14.01 -2.73
C GLY A 640 5.92 -14.52 -4.15
N PHE A 641 6.77 -14.16 -5.13
CA PHE A 641 6.67 -14.64 -6.53
C PHE A 641 5.39 -14.22 -7.29
N GLU A 642 4.68 -13.21 -6.80
CA GLU A 642 3.39 -12.72 -7.30
C GLU A 642 3.44 -12.07 -8.69
N TRP A 643 4.63 -11.83 -9.24
CA TRP A 643 4.78 -11.48 -10.66
C TRP A 643 4.48 -12.66 -11.60
N GLY A 644 4.28 -13.87 -11.06
CA GLY A 644 4.01 -15.09 -11.82
C GLY A 644 5.21 -15.57 -12.64
N ASN A 645 6.41 -15.05 -12.38
CA ASN A 645 7.64 -15.38 -13.10
C ASN A 645 8.88 -15.13 -12.22
N LEU A 646 10.03 -15.65 -12.68
CA LEU A 646 11.33 -15.52 -12.01
C LEU A 646 12.21 -14.41 -12.60
N SER A 647 11.67 -13.37 -13.24
CA SER A 647 12.50 -12.33 -13.89
C SER A 647 13.46 -11.58 -12.92
N SER A 648 13.11 -11.50 -11.64
CA SER A 648 13.98 -10.96 -10.57
C SER A 648 14.85 -12.01 -9.89
N TRP A 649 14.81 -13.27 -10.32
CA TRP A 649 15.50 -14.41 -9.73
C TRP A 649 16.32 -15.16 -10.78
N THR A 650 17.52 -15.60 -10.43
CA THR A 650 18.33 -16.48 -11.28
C THR A 650 18.04 -17.92 -10.93
N THR A 651 17.65 -18.74 -11.90
CA THR A 651 17.59 -20.20 -11.71
C THR A 651 19.01 -20.76 -11.62
N THR A 652 19.24 -21.67 -10.68
CA THR A 652 20.56 -22.26 -10.41
C THR A 652 20.52 -23.78 -10.53
N ASP A 653 21.70 -24.39 -10.56
CA ASP A 653 21.87 -25.84 -10.58
C ASP A 653 21.17 -26.49 -11.80
N GLY A 654 20.14 -27.33 -11.57
CA GLY A 654 19.39 -28.00 -12.62
C GLY A 654 18.52 -27.07 -13.47
N GLY A 655 18.22 -25.86 -13.00
CA GLY A 655 17.45 -24.86 -13.73
C GLY A 655 16.00 -25.26 -14.01
N ASN A 656 15.41 -26.11 -13.17
CA ASN A 656 14.05 -26.64 -13.32
C ASN A 656 13.01 -25.87 -12.50
N ALA A 657 13.43 -24.83 -11.79
CA ALA A 657 12.55 -24.04 -10.95
C ALA A 657 11.40 -23.40 -11.75
N VAL A 658 10.17 -23.56 -11.26
CA VAL A 658 8.97 -23.00 -11.88
C VAL A 658 8.09 -22.30 -10.84
N VAL A 659 7.48 -21.19 -11.24
CA VAL A 659 6.47 -20.49 -10.45
C VAL A 659 5.11 -21.08 -10.79
N ALA A 660 4.34 -21.49 -9.78
CA ALA A 660 2.97 -21.96 -9.98
C ALA A 660 2.17 -21.98 -8.67
N ASP A 661 0.84 -22.05 -8.86
CA ASP A 661 -0.20 -22.40 -7.89
C ASP A 661 -0.80 -21.29 -7.03
N ASN A 662 -2.12 -21.11 -7.11
CA ASN A 662 -2.88 -20.19 -6.25
C ASN A 662 -3.28 -20.88 -4.94
N HIS A 663 -2.96 -20.30 -3.78
CA HIS A 663 -3.30 -20.86 -2.47
C HIS A 663 -4.76 -20.61 -2.05
N TRP A 664 -5.43 -19.62 -2.64
CA TRP A 664 -6.75 -19.19 -2.18
C TRP A 664 -7.77 -20.34 -2.13
N GLY A 665 -8.39 -20.51 -0.95
CA GLY A 665 -9.40 -21.55 -0.70
C GLY A 665 -8.84 -22.97 -0.52
N LYS A 666 -7.52 -23.15 -0.40
CA LYS A 666 -6.89 -24.45 -0.13
C LYS A 666 -6.62 -24.63 1.36
N ALA A 667 -6.59 -25.90 1.79
CA ALA A 667 -6.13 -26.24 3.12
C ALA A 667 -4.62 -26.00 3.27
N ALA A 668 -4.18 -25.76 4.51
CA ALA A 668 -2.76 -25.66 4.84
C ALA A 668 -2.00 -26.87 4.28
N ASN A 669 -0.87 -26.59 3.62
CA ASN A 669 0.00 -27.61 3.03
C ASN A 669 -0.65 -28.42 1.89
N ALA A 670 -1.66 -27.90 1.17
CA ALA A 670 -2.18 -28.55 -0.03
C ALA A 670 -1.59 -28.02 -1.34
N GLY A 671 -1.18 -26.74 -1.39
CA GLY A 671 -0.67 -26.07 -2.59
C GLY A 671 0.86 -26.08 -2.75
N MET A 672 1.35 -25.62 -3.91
CA MET A 672 2.78 -25.34 -4.18
C MET A 672 3.21 -23.96 -3.67
N SER A 673 2.24 -23.05 -3.51
CA SER A 673 2.35 -21.82 -2.74
C SER A 673 1.85 -22.02 -1.31
N ARG A 674 2.39 -21.22 -0.40
CA ARG A 674 1.95 -21.08 0.98
C ARG A 674 0.86 -20.02 1.08
N SER A 675 1.04 -18.91 0.38
CA SER A 675 0.10 -17.80 0.38
C SER A 675 -0.14 -17.32 -1.06
N GLN A 676 -1.11 -16.44 -1.26
CA GLN A 676 -1.22 -15.67 -2.50
C GLN A 676 -1.38 -16.51 -3.78
N PHE A 677 -0.99 -15.99 -4.95
CA PHE A 677 -1.23 -16.65 -6.23
C PHE A 677 -0.11 -17.56 -6.69
N ASN A 678 1.09 -17.44 -6.12
CA ASN A 678 2.28 -18.08 -6.64
C ASN A 678 3.23 -18.56 -5.54
N GLY A 679 4.02 -19.57 -5.88
CA GLY A 679 5.16 -20.04 -5.10
C GLY A 679 6.13 -20.75 -6.04
N VAL A 680 7.34 -21.06 -5.58
CA VAL A 680 8.35 -21.72 -6.41
C VAL A 680 8.42 -23.20 -6.10
N LYS A 681 8.36 -24.00 -7.16
CA LYS A 681 8.66 -25.43 -7.13
C LYS A 681 10.07 -25.70 -7.66
N LEU A 682 10.88 -26.38 -6.86
CA LEU A 682 12.18 -26.92 -7.22
C LEU A 682 12.06 -28.42 -7.54
N SER A 683 12.69 -28.88 -8.62
CA SER A 683 12.45 -30.22 -9.20
C SER A 683 13.70 -30.87 -9.80
N GLY A 684 13.61 -32.18 -10.04
CA GLY A 684 14.74 -32.97 -10.53
C GLY A 684 15.68 -33.37 -9.39
N SER A 685 16.99 -33.46 -9.68
CA SER A 685 18.00 -33.72 -8.65
C SER A 685 18.28 -32.44 -7.85
N VAL A 686 19.40 -31.78 -8.10
CA VAL A 686 19.78 -30.51 -7.47
C VAL A 686 19.20 -29.36 -8.29
N ASP A 687 18.47 -28.46 -7.63
CA ASP A 687 17.78 -27.36 -8.28
C ASP A 687 17.65 -26.17 -7.30
N GLY A 688 17.59 -24.95 -7.83
CA GLY A 688 17.55 -23.78 -6.97
C GLY A 688 17.24 -22.48 -7.68
N ILE A 689 17.10 -21.43 -6.87
CA ILE A 689 16.93 -20.04 -7.28
C ILE A 689 17.80 -19.14 -6.40
N ALA A 690 18.25 -18.02 -6.94
CA ALA A 690 19.02 -17.02 -6.19
C ALA A 690 18.69 -15.59 -6.63
N GLN A 691 18.74 -14.64 -5.70
CA GLN A 691 18.63 -13.20 -5.97
C GLN A 691 19.78 -12.48 -5.28
N THR A 692 20.42 -11.56 -6.00
CA THR A 692 21.41 -10.66 -5.42
C THR A 692 20.70 -9.40 -4.94
N ILE A 693 20.70 -9.18 -3.64
CA ILE A 693 20.15 -7.98 -3.02
C ILE A 693 21.26 -6.94 -2.94
N THR A 694 20.99 -5.71 -3.38
CA THR A 694 21.92 -4.58 -3.37
C THR A 694 21.38 -3.46 -2.50
N GLY A 695 22.24 -2.53 -2.08
CA GLY A 695 21.85 -1.42 -1.21
C GLY A 695 21.84 -1.78 0.27
N LEU A 696 22.47 -2.91 0.64
CA LEU A 696 22.70 -3.24 2.03
C LEU A 696 23.80 -2.34 2.61
N GLU A 697 23.74 -2.12 3.91
CA GLU A 697 24.77 -1.40 4.65
C GLU A 697 25.97 -2.32 4.94
N PRO A 698 27.22 -1.84 4.86
CA PRO A 698 28.39 -2.59 5.31
C PRO A 698 28.43 -2.78 6.82
N ASP A 699 29.04 -3.87 7.29
CA ASP A 699 29.13 -4.21 8.72
C ASP A 699 27.77 -4.26 9.45
N THR A 700 26.71 -4.66 8.75
CA THR A 700 25.33 -4.63 9.25
C THR A 700 24.72 -6.03 9.31
N ASN A 701 23.99 -6.32 10.40
CA ASN A 701 23.34 -7.61 10.62
C ASN A 701 21.97 -7.67 9.94
N TYR A 702 21.71 -8.77 9.25
CA TYR A 702 20.46 -9.03 8.55
C TYR A 702 19.92 -10.42 8.89
N ILE A 703 18.60 -10.57 8.73
CA ILE A 703 17.89 -11.84 8.80
C ILE A 703 17.28 -12.11 7.43
N ALA A 704 17.75 -13.17 6.77
CA ALA A 704 17.06 -13.73 5.61
C ALA A 704 16.10 -14.82 6.09
N GLY A 705 14.89 -14.85 5.56
CA GLY A 705 13.84 -15.80 5.90
C GLY A 705 13.09 -16.30 4.67
N ALA A 706 12.62 -17.54 4.70
CA ALA A 706 11.78 -18.12 3.66
C ALA A 706 10.91 -19.23 4.23
N TRP A 707 9.73 -19.43 3.64
CA TRP A 707 8.90 -20.58 3.91
C TRP A 707 9.31 -21.74 3.01
N LEU A 708 9.67 -22.87 3.60
CA LEU A 708 10.12 -24.06 2.90
C LEU A 708 9.19 -25.24 3.18
N ARG A 709 8.94 -26.07 2.17
CA ARG A 709 8.20 -27.32 2.31
C ARG A 709 8.73 -28.41 1.39
N SER A 710 8.83 -29.63 1.90
CA SER A 710 9.23 -30.81 1.14
C SER A 710 8.36 -32.02 1.49
N PRO A 711 7.27 -32.28 0.73
CA PRO A 711 6.31 -33.33 1.08
C PRO A 711 6.90 -34.74 1.20
N ALA A 712 7.94 -35.05 0.44
CA ALA A 712 8.61 -36.36 0.48
C ALA A 712 9.90 -36.36 1.32
N GLY A 713 10.14 -35.30 2.11
CA GLY A 713 11.22 -35.24 3.08
C GLY A 713 12.58 -34.85 2.50
N GLU A 714 12.61 -34.22 1.33
CA GLU A 714 13.83 -33.70 0.73
C GLU A 714 14.39 -32.52 1.53
N ASN A 715 15.71 -32.39 1.54
CA ASN A 715 16.34 -31.26 2.21
C ASN A 715 16.35 -30.03 1.29
N VAL A 716 15.69 -28.97 1.76
CA VAL A 716 15.59 -27.66 1.12
C VAL A 716 16.35 -26.65 1.97
N VAL A 717 17.25 -25.91 1.36
CA VAL A 717 18.18 -25.00 2.04
C VAL A 717 17.79 -23.56 1.70
N LEU A 718 17.72 -22.71 2.72
CA LEU A 718 17.85 -21.26 2.60
C LEU A 718 19.30 -20.90 2.93
N GLY A 719 19.97 -20.11 2.10
CA GLY A 719 21.31 -19.63 2.40
C GLY A 719 21.61 -18.25 1.85
N VAL A 720 22.69 -17.67 2.37
CA VAL A 720 23.21 -16.36 1.99
C VAL A 720 24.71 -16.48 1.70
N THR A 721 25.13 -15.94 0.56
CA THR A 721 26.52 -15.89 0.08
C THR A 721 26.87 -14.47 -0.38
N ASP A 722 28.12 -14.26 -0.80
CA ASP A 722 28.60 -13.02 -1.41
C ASP A 722 28.34 -11.76 -0.55
N PHE A 723 28.25 -11.96 0.77
CA PHE A 723 28.01 -10.89 1.74
C PHE A 723 29.30 -10.42 2.43
N GLY A 724 30.48 -10.89 1.99
CA GLY A 724 31.79 -10.51 2.54
C GLY A 724 32.35 -11.47 3.60
N ASP A 725 31.65 -12.57 3.88
CA ASP A 725 32.11 -13.67 4.75
C ASP A 725 31.69 -15.04 4.17
N THR A 726 31.90 -16.13 4.92
CA THR A 726 31.52 -17.49 4.55
C THR A 726 30.01 -17.66 4.47
N GLU A 727 29.55 -18.50 3.54
CA GLU A 727 28.13 -18.87 3.41
C GLU A 727 27.50 -19.22 4.76
N VAL A 728 26.32 -18.68 5.02
CA VAL A 728 25.44 -19.15 6.10
C VAL A 728 24.21 -19.80 5.48
N SER A 729 23.76 -20.91 6.07
CA SER A 729 22.58 -21.61 5.59
C SER A 729 21.86 -22.34 6.71
N ALA A 730 20.56 -22.55 6.51
CA ALA A 730 19.70 -23.39 7.32
C ALA A 730 18.80 -24.19 6.37
N SER A 731 18.34 -25.35 6.82
CA SER A 731 17.55 -26.23 5.97
C SER A 731 16.33 -26.79 6.69
N SER A 732 15.35 -27.21 5.90
CA SER A 732 14.18 -27.95 6.36
C SER A 732 13.91 -29.10 5.41
N ASN A 733 13.41 -30.19 5.96
CA ASN A 733 12.89 -31.34 5.23
C ASN A 733 11.44 -31.64 5.62
N SER A 734 10.75 -30.66 6.22
CA SER A 734 9.39 -30.83 6.70
C SER A 734 8.39 -30.98 5.56
N SER A 735 7.43 -31.89 5.72
CA SER A 735 6.31 -32.02 4.80
C SER A 735 5.26 -30.91 4.95
N THR A 736 5.37 -30.08 5.99
CA THR A 736 4.55 -28.88 6.21
C THR A 736 5.38 -27.61 5.99
N TRP A 737 4.71 -26.54 5.59
CA TRP A 737 5.33 -25.21 5.49
C TRP A 737 6.00 -24.84 6.80
N THR A 738 7.30 -24.56 6.71
CA THR A 738 8.15 -24.25 7.86
C THR A 738 8.93 -22.99 7.53
N PHE A 739 8.83 -21.99 8.41
CA PHE A 739 9.64 -20.78 8.27
C PHE A 739 11.08 -21.10 8.68
N VAL A 740 12.01 -20.88 7.75
CA VAL A 740 13.45 -21.05 7.95
C VAL A 740 14.10 -19.69 7.86
N LYS A 741 15.04 -19.39 8.77
CA LYS A 741 15.77 -18.12 8.79
C LYS A 741 17.24 -18.31 9.06
N VAL A 742 18.06 -17.42 8.49
CA VAL A 742 19.51 -17.34 8.70
C VAL A 742 19.89 -15.91 9.04
N LYS A 743 20.81 -15.77 10.00
CA LYS A 743 21.42 -14.48 10.36
C LYS A 743 22.77 -14.37 9.68
N PHE A 744 23.08 -13.20 9.14
CA PHE A 744 24.41 -12.90 8.62
C PHE A 744 24.75 -11.43 8.88
N LYS A 745 26.05 -11.12 8.80
CA LYS A 745 26.55 -9.75 8.88
C LYS A 745 27.31 -9.44 7.60
N THR A 746 26.95 -8.37 6.90
CA THR A 746 27.72 -7.92 5.74
C THR A 746 29.16 -7.58 6.15
N GLY A 747 30.13 -7.84 5.27
CA GLY A 747 31.52 -7.48 5.51
C GLY A 747 31.74 -5.96 5.47
N PRO A 748 32.94 -5.48 5.87
CA PRO A 748 33.22 -4.05 6.07
C PRO A 748 33.08 -3.14 4.85
N SER A 749 33.08 -3.71 3.65
CA SER A 749 32.89 -2.98 2.39
C SER A 749 31.74 -3.52 1.55
N GLN A 750 30.97 -4.47 2.08
CA GLN A 750 29.97 -5.16 1.29
C GLN A 750 28.62 -4.47 1.38
N THR A 751 28.05 -4.12 0.23
CA THR A 751 26.72 -3.47 0.12
C THR A 751 25.68 -4.35 -0.57
N SER A 752 25.94 -5.65 -0.62
CA SER A 752 25.09 -6.64 -1.27
C SER A 752 25.20 -8.01 -0.61
N ALA A 753 24.21 -8.85 -0.81
CA ALA A 753 24.25 -10.26 -0.44
C ALA A 753 23.45 -11.08 -1.45
N LYS A 754 23.84 -12.34 -1.68
CA LYS A 754 23.10 -13.26 -2.54
C LYS A 754 22.33 -14.26 -1.70
N ILE A 755 21.00 -14.15 -1.72
CA ILE A 755 20.10 -15.10 -1.08
C ILE A 755 19.79 -16.21 -2.09
N PHE A 756 19.82 -17.46 -1.64
CA PHE A 756 19.48 -18.60 -2.48
C PHE A 756 18.60 -19.61 -1.74
N MET A 757 17.76 -20.28 -2.52
CA MET A 757 17.00 -21.44 -2.08
C MET A 757 17.35 -22.63 -2.95
N LYS A 758 17.69 -23.75 -2.30
CA LYS A 758 18.26 -24.90 -3.00
C LYS A 758 17.73 -26.21 -2.47
N LYS A 759 17.18 -27.02 -3.38
CA LYS A 759 16.91 -28.43 -3.16
C LYS A 759 18.21 -29.23 -3.34
N THR A 760 18.54 -30.07 -2.37
CA THR A 760 19.82 -30.82 -2.36
C THR A 760 19.67 -32.33 -2.61
N SER A 761 18.45 -32.86 -2.63
CA SER A 761 18.19 -34.30 -2.82
C SER A 761 18.11 -34.72 -4.29
N THR A 762 18.28 -36.00 -4.61
CA THR A 762 18.23 -36.52 -5.99
C THR A 762 16.83 -36.85 -6.52
N THR A 763 15.80 -36.87 -5.67
CA THR A 763 14.42 -37.24 -6.02
C THR A 763 13.41 -36.27 -5.40
N GLY A 764 12.17 -36.27 -5.91
CA GLY A 764 11.01 -35.53 -5.39
C GLY A 764 11.06 -34.01 -5.62
N GLU A 765 10.16 -33.28 -4.95
CA GLU A 765 9.90 -31.85 -5.17
C GLU A 765 9.99 -31.07 -3.85
N ALA A 766 10.44 -29.82 -3.95
CA ALA A 766 10.50 -28.87 -2.85
C ALA A 766 9.82 -27.56 -3.23
N TYR A 767 9.23 -26.89 -2.24
CA TYR A 767 8.51 -25.64 -2.45
C TYR A 767 9.07 -24.53 -1.58
N VAL A 768 9.08 -23.32 -2.12
CA VAL A 768 9.61 -22.10 -1.53
C VAL A 768 8.60 -21.00 -1.72
N ASP A 769 8.34 -20.22 -0.67
CA ASP A 769 7.46 -19.07 -0.74
C ASP A 769 7.84 -17.98 0.28
N ASP A 770 7.27 -16.78 0.11
CA ASP A 770 7.29 -15.68 1.08
C ASP A 770 8.70 -15.37 1.62
N VAL A 771 9.64 -15.12 0.69
CA VAL A 771 11.05 -14.86 0.99
C VAL A 771 11.24 -13.41 1.44
N GLY A 772 12.01 -13.21 2.50
CA GLY A 772 12.32 -11.88 3.01
C GLY A 772 13.76 -11.68 3.45
N LEU A 773 14.19 -10.42 3.42
CA LEU A 773 15.45 -9.95 3.99
C LEU A 773 15.18 -8.64 4.72
N VAL A 774 15.40 -8.63 6.03
CA VAL A 774 15.20 -7.45 6.88
C VAL A 774 16.42 -7.23 7.76
N LEU A 775 16.60 -5.99 8.24
CA LEU A 775 17.59 -5.66 9.25
C LEU A 775 17.34 -6.45 10.55
N ASP A 776 18.38 -6.99 11.19
CA ASP A 776 18.24 -7.70 12.48
C ASP A 776 17.97 -6.69 13.62
N PRO A 777 16.79 -6.73 14.28
CA PRO A 777 16.41 -5.73 15.29
C PRO A 777 17.16 -5.82 16.62
N TYR A 778 17.99 -6.85 16.84
CA TYR A 778 18.74 -7.03 18.10
C TYR A 778 19.98 -6.14 18.24
N TYR A 779 20.31 -5.37 17.20
CA TYR A 779 21.43 -4.45 17.23
C TYR A 779 20.91 -3.03 17.04
N GLN A 780 21.18 -2.20 18.03
CA GLN A 780 20.60 -0.86 18.12
C GLN A 780 21.43 0.14 17.32
N SER A 781 20.78 1.19 16.83
CA SER A 781 21.47 2.42 16.43
C SER A 781 22.26 2.97 17.63
N MET A 782 23.42 3.56 17.37
CA MET A 782 24.27 4.11 18.43
C MET A 782 23.64 5.38 18.98
N TYR A 783 23.06 5.29 20.18
CA TYR A 783 22.65 6.47 20.94
C TYR A 783 23.89 7.11 21.55
N THR A 784 24.09 8.41 21.28
CA THR A 784 25.23 9.15 21.84
C THR A 784 25.03 9.51 23.31
N PHE A 785 23.81 9.36 23.84
CA PHE A 785 23.46 9.66 25.22
C PHE A 785 22.21 8.89 25.69
N ASP A 786 22.21 8.40 26.93
CA ASP A 786 21.04 7.83 27.61
C ASP A 786 21.11 8.11 29.12
N GLY A 787 20.17 8.91 29.63
CA GLY A 787 19.97 9.20 31.05
C GLY A 787 18.74 8.51 31.64
N PHE A 788 18.21 7.45 31.01
CA PHE A 788 17.08 6.64 31.48
C PHE A 788 15.72 7.33 31.66
N GLU A 789 15.60 8.62 31.34
CA GLU A 789 14.33 9.36 31.39
C GLU A 789 13.25 8.77 30.47
N ASN A 790 13.66 8.08 29.40
CA ASN A 790 12.77 7.49 28.39
C ASN A 790 12.56 5.98 28.60
N GLY A 791 12.81 5.47 29.80
CA GLY A 791 12.71 4.04 30.07
C GLY A 791 13.97 3.26 29.69
N LEU A 792 13.86 1.94 29.72
CA LEU A 792 14.92 1.00 29.36
C LEU A 792 14.84 0.55 27.88
N GLY A 793 14.09 1.26 27.03
CA GLY A 793 13.81 0.84 25.66
C GLY A 793 15.05 0.71 24.77
N ASN A 794 16.12 1.45 25.10
CA ASN A 794 17.42 1.37 24.44
C ASN A 794 18.33 0.32 25.08
N TRP A 795 17.83 -0.53 25.97
CA TRP A 795 18.63 -1.52 26.67
C TRP A 795 17.93 -2.87 26.63
N ILE A 796 18.71 -3.94 26.47
CA ILE A 796 18.19 -5.30 26.60
C ILE A 796 18.72 -5.91 27.90
N SER A 797 17.87 -6.65 28.62
CA SER A 797 18.33 -7.45 29.75
C SER A 797 19.37 -8.46 29.25
N VAL A 798 20.48 -8.57 29.97
CA VAL A 798 21.52 -9.54 29.64
C VAL A 798 20.93 -10.94 29.83
N PRO A 799 21.09 -11.88 28.87
CA PRO A 799 20.50 -13.21 28.99
C PRO A 799 20.85 -13.93 30.29
N GLY A 800 19.83 -14.43 30.99
CA GLY A 800 19.97 -15.12 32.27
C GLY A 800 20.19 -14.20 33.49
N LYS A 801 19.89 -12.91 33.35
CA LYS A 801 19.92 -11.90 34.42
C LYS A 801 18.50 -11.49 34.85
N GLY A 802 18.42 -10.76 35.95
CA GLY A 802 17.23 -10.26 36.61
C GLY A 802 16.42 -9.29 35.77
N THR A 803 15.36 -8.77 36.37
CA THR A 803 14.42 -7.88 35.68
C THR A 803 14.88 -6.43 35.86
N PRO A 804 15.35 -5.75 34.80
CA PRO A 804 15.88 -4.42 34.95
C PRO A 804 14.77 -3.43 35.29
N SER A 805 15.07 -2.48 36.16
CA SER A 805 14.11 -1.52 36.67
C SER A 805 14.70 -0.10 36.72
N LEU A 806 13.83 0.90 36.68
CA LEU A 806 14.21 2.29 36.89
C LEU A 806 13.82 2.74 38.30
N SER A 807 14.55 3.72 38.80
CA SER A 807 14.25 4.32 40.10
C SER A 807 14.44 5.83 40.08
N SER A 808 13.51 6.53 40.72
CA SER A 808 13.63 7.96 41.02
C SER A 808 14.24 8.24 42.39
N ALA A 809 14.70 7.20 43.11
CA ALA A 809 15.28 7.35 44.44
C ALA A 809 16.67 8.01 44.40
N LYS A 810 17.41 7.76 43.31
CA LYS A 810 18.72 8.32 43.01
C LYS A 810 18.77 8.54 41.50
N ALA A 811 18.84 9.81 41.09
CA ALA A 811 19.14 10.26 39.74
C ALA A 811 20.40 11.14 39.80
N HIS A 812 21.28 11.04 38.81
CA HIS A 812 22.43 11.93 38.67
C HIS A 812 21.97 13.23 37.98
N ALA A 813 21.38 13.09 36.79
CA ALA A 813 20.62 14.12 36.11
C ALA A 813 19.21 13.60 35.83
N GLY A 814 18.24 14.49 35.59
CA GLY A 814 16.87 14.05 35.35
C GLY A 814 16.16 13.48 36.58
N SER A 815 15.27 12.51 36.35
CA SER A 815 14.30 11.94 37.29
C SER A 815 14.52 10.45 37.56
N TYR A 816 15.22 9.72 36.69
CA TYR A 816 15.36 8.28 36.75
C TYR A 816 16.80 7.83 36.52
N SER A 817 17.20 6.76 37.21
CA SER A 817 18.41 6.00 36.88
C SER A 817 18.09 4.52 36.76
N TYR A 818 18.94 3.77 36.07
CA TYR A 818 18.89 2.32 36.10
C TYR A 818 19.22 1.81 37.50
N LEU A 819 18.28 1.09 38.10
CA LEU A 819 18.39 0.49 39.42
C LEU A 819 18.90 -0.95 39.29
N VAL A 820 20.05 -1.21 39.91
CA VAL A 820 20.55 -2.57 40.13
C VAL A 820 20.11 -2.98 41.54
N SER A 821 19.15 -3.91 41.62
CA SER A 821 18.54 -4.28 42.91
C SER A 821 18.36 -5.78 43.15
N GLU A 822 18.64 -6.61 42.14
CA GLU A 822 18.58 -8.06 42.24
C GLU A 822 19.99 -8.67 42.19
N ASP A 823 20.13 -9.92 42.64
CA ASP A 823 21.33 -10.71 42.38
C ASP A 823 21.32 -11.11 40.90
N MET A 824 22.41 -10.83 40.19
CA MET A 824 22.50 -10.91 38.74
C MET A 824 21.56 -9.99 37.96
N ASP A 825 21.53 -8.68 38.22
CA ASP A 825 20.74 -7.68 37.48
C ASP A 825 21.64 -6.85 36.53
N ALA A 826 21.55 -7.07 35.21
CA ALA A 826 22.37 -6.35 34.24
C ALA A 826 21.65 -6.11 32.90
N ILE A 827 21.98 -4.99 32.26
CA ILE A 827 21.51 -4.59 30.94
C ILE A 827 22.67 -4.34 29.98
N GLN A 828 22.40 -4.41 28.68
CA GLN A 828 23.40 -4.18 27.65
C GLN A 828 22.89 -3.39 26.45
N GLN A 829 23.81 -2.66 25.84
CA GLN A 829 23.74 -2.16 24.46
C GLN A 829 24.80 -2.87 23.61
N THR A 830 24.42 -3.28 22.41
CA THR A 830 25.37 -3.81 21.42
C THR A 830 25.18 -3.08 20.10
N PHE A 831 26.29 -2.57 19.57
CA PHE A 831 26.35 -1.75 18.36
C PHE A 831 26.84 -2.56 17.16
N HIS A 832 26.41 -2.16 15.96
CA HIS A 832 26.75 -2.83 14.71
C HIS A 832 28.24 -2.72 14.36
N SER A 833 28.88 -1.57 14.61
CA SER A 833 30.29 -1.29 14.29
C SER A 833 31.16 -1.14 15.54
N LEU A 834 32.44 -1.52 15.41
CA LEU A 834 33.47 -1.24 16.40
C LEU A 834 33.72 0.26 16.48
N GLN A 835 33.69 0.80 17.68
CA GLN A 835 33.85 2.21 18.00
C GLN A 835 35.19 2.47 18.65
N ASN A 836 35.90 3.47 18.17
CA ASN A 836 37.10 4.04 18.81
C ASN A 836 36.77 5.38 19.48
N LYS A 837 35.64 5.43 20.17
CA LYS A 837 35.07 6.63 20.81
C LYS A 837 35.38 6.70 22.30
N VAL A 838 34.97 7.80 22.94
CA VAL A 838 34.95 7.90 24.40
C VAL A 838 33.59 7.43 24.90
N VAL A 839 33.57 6.62 25.96
CA VAL A 839 32.35 6.28 26.70
C VAL A 839 32.49 6.78 28.13
N THR A 840 31.48 7.49 28.61
CA THR A 840 31.33 7.90 30.01
C THR A 840 30.02 7.38 30.57
N MET A 841 29.97 7.09 31.86
CA MET A 841 28.74 6.79 32.59
C MET A 841 28.88 7.18 34.04
N TRP A 842 27.78 7.55 34.69
CA TRP A 842 27.75 7.86 36.11
C TRP A 842 27.29 6.63 36.89
N PHE A 843 28.01 6.33 37.96
CA PHE A 843 27.76 5.18 38.84
C PHE A 843 27.64 5.65 40.29
N TYR A 844 26.54 5.27 40.96
CA TYR A 844 26.33 5.60 42.37
C TYR A 844 26.83 4.48 43.28
N ASP A 845 27.98 4.67 43.94
CA ASP A 845 28.50 3.69 44.89
C ASP A 845 27.87 3.84 46.29
N ASP A 846 27.64 2.72 46.95
CA ASP A 846 27.50 2.65 48.41
C ASP A 846 28.76 2.02 49.01
N ALA A 847 29.73 2.86 49.37
CA ALA A 847 31.01 2.42 49.94
C ALA A 847 30.86 1.64 51.26
N GLY A 848 29.69 1.69 51.92
CA GLY A 848 29.38 0.86 53.09
C GLY A 848 29.09 -0.60 52.75
N ALA A 849 28.72 -0.91 51.50
CA ALA A 849 28.41 -2.26 51.07
C ALA A 849 29.68 -3.13 51.01
N THR A 850 29.68 -4.23 51.78
CA THR A 850 30.78 -5.20 51.84
C THR A 850 30.58 -6.41 50.92
N ASN A 851 29.42 -6.52 50.27
CA ASN A 851 28.97 -7.64 49.44
C ASN A 851 28.47 -7.17 48.07
N MET A 852 29.30 -6.43 47.32
CA MET A 852 28.93 -5.80 46.05
C MET A 852 29.82 -6.27 44.90
N GLN A 853 29.20 -6.74 43.82
CA GLN A 853 29.86 -7.06 42.55
C GLN A 853 29.13 -6.44 41.36
N VAL A 854 29.43 -5.18 41.06
CA VAL A 854 28.78 -4.43 39.97
C VAL A 854 29.85 -3.88 39.05
N ALA A 855 29.64 -3.95 37.75
CA ALA A 855 30.60 -3.51 36.75
C ALA A 855 29.93 -2.77 35.59
N GLY A 856 30.64 -1.76 35.07
CA GLY A 856 30.47 -1.28 33.71
C GLY A 856 31.53 -1.93 32.81
N PHE A 857 31.10 -2.46 31.68
CA PHE A 857 31.95 -2.99 30.63
C PHE A 857 31.75 -2.17 29.37
N VAL A 858 32.84 -1.70 28.77
CA VAL A 858 32.82 -1.07 27.45
C VAL A 858 33.86 -1.79 26.61
N ASP A 859 33.42 -2.81 25.86
CA ASP A 859 34.31 -3.77 25.21
C ASP A 859 33.74 -4.34 23.90
N ASN A 860 34.38 -5.37 23.36
CA ASN A 860 33.94 -6.08 22.15
C ASN A 860 33.62 -7.57 22.41
N SER A 861 33.30 -7.95 23.64
CA SER A 861 33.12 -9.32 24.14
C SER A 861 34.35 -10.25 24.15
N SER A 862 35.35 -10.01 23.28
CA SER A 862 36.58 -10.80 23.22
C SER A 862 37.68 -10.27 24.15
N ALA A 863 37.77 -8.95 24.29
CA ALA A 863 38.76 -8.25 25.11
C ALA A 863 38.05 -7.47 26.22
N ILE A 864 37.85 -8.07 27.39
CA ILE A 864 37.02 -7.49 28.47
C ILE A 864 37.69 -6.25 29.05
N ARG A 865 36.95 -5.14 29.12
CA ARG A 865 37.42 -3.85 29.68
C ARG A 865 36.39 -3.31 30.68
N GLY A 866 36.52 -3.75 31.93
CA GLY A 866 35.57 -3.43 32.99
C GLY A 866 36.13 -2.47 34.05
N ILE A 867 35.29 -1.56 34.52
CA ILE A 867 35.47 -0.84 35.79
C ILE A 867 34.37 -1.31 36.72
N ALA A 868 34.72 -1.66 37.96
CA ALA A 868 33.82 -2.36 38.86
C ALA A 868 34.00 -1.96 40.32
N VAL A 869 32.93 -2.12 41.10
CA VAL A 869 33.03 -2.43 42.53
C VAL A 869 33.00 -3.96 42.65
N ASN A 870 34.08 -4.53 43.17
CA ASN A 870 34.20 -5.97 43.36
C ASN A 870 34.75 -6.25 44.77
N THR A 871 33.86 -6.37 45.76
CA THR A 871 34.27 -6.54 47.16
C THR A 871 35.08 -7.81 47.44
N PRO A 872 34.96 -8.92 46.67
CA PRO A 872 35.91 -10.02 46.77
C PRO A 872 37.36 -9.66 46.39
N THR A 873 37.57 -8.63 45.55
CA THR A 873 38.91 -8.12 45.22
C THR A 873 39.37 -7.05 46.21
N SER A 874 38.48 -6.11 46.55
CA SER A 874 38.76 -5.09 47.58
C SER A 874 37.46 -4.50 48.10
N THR A 875 37.33 -4.44 49.42
CA THR A 875 36.20 -3.75 50.07
C THR A 875 36.34 -2.23 50.07
N THR A 876 37.55 -1.70 49.84
CA THR A 876 37.88 -0.27 50.02
C THR A 876 38.30 0.45 48.73
N LYS A 877 38.52 -0.27 47.63
CA LYS A 877 39.00 0.27 46.35
C LYS A 877 38.10 -0.19 45.21
N TYR A 878 37.91 0.65 44.19
CA TYR A 878 37.38 0.20 42.91
C TYR A 878 38.34 -0.80 42.27
N SER A 879 37.84 -1.62 41.36
CA SER A 879 38.62 -2.62 40.63
C SER A 879 38.49 -2.41 39.13
N VAL A 880 39.54 -2.74 38.40
CA VAL A 880 39.45 -2.95 36.94
C VAL A 880 39.38 -4.44 36.66
N ARG A 881 38.63 -4.82 35.63
CA ARG A 881 38.59 -6.19 35.10
C ARG A 881 39.14 -6.22 33.69
N LEU A 882 40.26 -6.90 33.51
CA LEU A 882 40.91 -7.07 32.21
C LEU A 882 40.97 -8.55 31.86
N ASP A 883 40.33 -8.93 30.75
CA ASP A 883 40.33 -10.29 30.18
C ASP A 883 40.03 -11.39 31.22
N GLY A 884 39.10 -11.08 32.14
CA GLY A 884 38.67 -11.99 33.21
C GLY A 884 39.32 -11.78 34.57
N THR A 885 40.44 -11.04 34.66
CA THR A 885 41.19 -10.82 35.90
C THR A 885 40.80 -9.49 36.56
N TYR A 886 40.47 -9.51 37.86
CA TYR A 886 40.23 -8.30 38.64
C TYR A 886 41.51 -7.80 39.33
N THR A 887 41.71 -6.49 39.37
CA THR A 887 42.80 -5.85 40.12
C THR A 887 42.29 -4.57 40.78
N ALA A 888 42.60 -4.39 42.07
CA ALA A 888 42.26 -3.18 42.80
C ALA A 888 43.00 -1.97 42.23
N THR A 889 42.29 -0.86 42.06
CA THR A 889 42.83 0.41 41.57
C THR A 889 43.43 1.24 42.70
N SER A 890 44.05 2.37 42.36
CA SER A 890 44.49 3.38 43.33
C SER A 890 43.32 4.15 43.97
N VAL A 891 42.14 4.17 43.34
CA VAL A 891 40.99 4.99 43.72
C VAL A 891 40.19 4.32 44.84
N SER A 892 40.02 5.05 45.96
CA SER A 892 39.20 4.60 47.09
C SER A 892 37.71 4.71 46.77
N ARG A 893 36.93 3.73 47.25
CA ARG A 893 35.47 3.81 47.22
C ARG A 893 34.98 4.93 48.13
N THR A 894 34.02 5.71 47.67
CA THR A 894 33.28 6.69 48.47
C THR A 894 31.80 6.60 48.12
N THR A 895 30.91 6.87 49.08
CA THR A 895 29.47 6.85 48.80
C THR A 895 29.10 8.09 47.99
N GLY A 896 28.47 7.90 46.82
CA GLY A 896 28.09 8.99 45.93
C GLY A 896 28.20 8.63 44.45
N TRP A 897 27.97 9.62 43.59
CA TRP A 897 28.12 9.50 42.14
C TRP A 897 29.58 9.63 41.72
N HIS A 898 30.01 8.73 40.84
CA HIS A 898 31.36 8.64 40.29
C HIS A 898 31.31 8.50 38.78
N GLU A 899 32.19 9.21 38.07
CA GLU A 899 32.30 9.09 36.61
C GLU A 899 33.23 7.92 36.27
N LEU A 900 32.72 6.98 35.47
CA LEU A 900 33.51 5.90 34.87
C LEU A 900 33.73 6.23 33.39
N LYS A 901 34.98 6.18 32.92
CA LYS A 901 35.33 6.57 31.55
C LYS A 901 36.25 5.56 30.86
N TRP A 902 35.98 5.30 29.58
CA TRP A 902 36.82 4.55 28.64
C TRP A 902 37.14 5.41 27.43
N ASP A 903 38.41 5.58 27.11
CA ASP A 903 38.88 6.36 25.97
C ASP A 903 39.62 5.47 24.96
N TYR A 904 38.93 5.16 23.85
CA TYR A 904 39.48 4.36 22.75
C TYR A 904 40.06 5.20 21.61
N THR A 905 40.04 6.53 21.72
CA THR A 905 40.36 7.44 20.59
C THR A 905 41.80 7.35 20.11
N SER A 906 42.70 6.79 20.93
CA SER A 906 44.09 6.52 20.55
C SER A 906 44.24 5.49 19.42
N GLY A 907 43.23 4.64 19.19
CA GLY A 907 43.27 3.54 18.22
C GLY A 907 44.29 2.42 18.52
N THR A 908 45.01 2.49 19.64
CA THR A 908 46.09 1.54 20.00
C THR A 908 45.92 0.91 21.37
N LYS A 909 45.11 1.54 22.23
CA LYS A 909 44.79 1.11 23.60
C LYS A 909 43.44 1.71 24.03
N VAL A 910 42.99 1.33 25.21
CA VAL A 910 41.94 2.05 25.95
C VAL A 910 42.53 2.61 27.24
N ASP A 911 42.35 3.90 27.46
CA ASP A 911 42.65 4.52 28.75
C ASP A 911 41.36 4.55 29.60
N MET A 912 41.42 4.03 30.82
CA MET A 912 40.26 3.85 31.70
C MET A 912 40.41 4.74 32.93
N TYR A 913 39.37 5.49 33.28
CA TYR A 913 39.41 6.49 34.37
C TYR A 913 38.26 6.34 35.35
N ILE A 914 38.50 6.75 36.59
CA ILE A 914 37.49 6.96 37.63
C ILE A 914 37.68 8.37 38.17
N ASP A 915 36.67 9.23 38.06
CA ASP A 915 36.72 10.66 38.44
C ASP A 915 37.95 11.39 37.86
N GLY A 916 38.27 11.11 36.60
CA GLY A 916 39.43 11.67 35.90
C GLY A 916 40.80 11.07 36.30
N VAL A 917 40.86 10.15 37.27
CA VAL A 917 42.10 9.44 37.64
C VAL A 917 42.28 8.21 36.74
N LEU A 918 43.41 8.13 36.03
CA LEU A 918 43.74 6.97 35.19
C LEU A 918 43.96 5.72 36.06
N VAL A 919 43.17 4.67 35.82
CA VAL A 919 43.22 3.41 36.57
C VAL A 919 43.75 2.22 35.77
N ALA A 920 43.67 2.26 34.44
CA ALA A 920 44.28 1.25 33.56
C ALA A 920 44.50 1.77 32.13
N SER A 921 45.49 1.21 31.43
CA SER A 921 45.81 1.51 30.02
C SER A 921 46.17 0.25 29.21
N PRO A 922 45.31 -0.78 29.13
CA PRO A 922 45.64 -2.04 28.47
C PRO A 922 45.81 -1.90 26.95
N THR A 923 46.82 -2.58 26.42
CA THR A 923 47.01 -2.78 24.97
C THR A 923 46.21 -3.99 24.48
N GLY A 924 45.69 -3.96 23.25
CA GLY A 924 44.94 -5.09 22.65
C GLY A 924 43.40 -4.97 22.68
N GLY A 925 42.87 -3.86 23.22
CA GLY A 925 41.47 -3.44 23.01
C GLY A 925 41.48 -2.02 22.46
N THR A 926 41.23 -1.86 21.16
CA THR A 926 41.32 -0.56 20.45
C THR A 926 39.95 -0.01 20.06
N SER A 927 38.90 -0.75 20.36
CA SER A 927 37.53 -0.39 20.05
C SER A 927 36.54 -1.23 20.85
N PHE A 928 35.31 -0.73 20.97
CA PHE A 928 34.20 -1.42 21.62
C PHE A 928 32.99 -1.50 20.68
N ASN A 929 32.13 -2.50 20.85
CA ASN A 929 30.79 -2.50 20.25
C ASN A 929 29.74 -2.97 21.24
N ARG A 930 30.09 -3.00 22.53
CA ARG A 930 29.24 -3.50 23.58
C ARG A 930 29.43 -2.64 24.84
N ILE A 931 28.32 -2.23 25.43
CA ILE A 931 28.26 -1.64 26.76
C ILE A 931 27.39 -2.57 27.62
N VAL A 932 27.89 -3.01 28.77
CA VAL A 932 27.13 -3.79 29.76
C VAL A 932 27.26 -3.10 31.10
N ILE A 933 26.17 -2.89 31.81
CA ILE A 933 26.15 -2.30 33.14
C ILE A 933 25.29 -3.14 34.08
N GLY A 934 25.75 -3.31 35.32
CA GLY A 934 25.02 -4.01 36.37
C GLY A 934 25.80 -5.11 37.07
N ASP A 935 25.07 -5.98 37.77
CA ASP A 935 25.56 -7.19 38.41
C ASP A 935 25.46 -8.38 37.45
N SER A 936 26.61 -8.91 37.05
CA SER A 936 26.69 -10.05 36.14
C SER A 936 26.89 -11.40 36.87
N TRP A 937 27.02 -11.43 38.19
CA TRP A 937 27.44 -12.63 38.94
C TRP A 937 26.49 -12.93 40.09
N SER A 938 26.39 -14.21 40.42
CA SER A 938 25.59 -14.63 41.57
C SER A 938 26.38 -14.48 42.88
N GLY A 939 25.70 -14.07 43.95
CA GLY A 939 26.16 -14.20 45.32
C GLY A 939 26.53 -12.90 46.03
N ASN A 940 26.51 -11.74 45.36
CA ASN A 940 26.85 -10.44 45.94
C ASN A 940 26.01 -9.33 45.30
N THR A 941 24.88 -8.99 45.92
CA THR A 941 24.05 -7.85 45.47
C THR A 941 23.90 -6.79 46.55
N THR A 942 23.91 -5.54 46.11
CA THR A 942 23.53 -4.36 46.88
C THR A 942 22.86 -3.37 45.94
N THR A 943 22.00 -2.52 46.48
CA THR A 943 21.33 -1.48 45.70
C THR A 943 22.33 -0.43 45.19
N THR A 944 22.36 -0.21 43.87
CA THR A 944 23.18 0.82 43.22
C THR A 944 22.51 1.32 41.94
N TYR A 945 23.10 2.33 41.30
CA TYR A 945 22.49 3.05 40.19
C TYR A 945 23.52 3.38 39.11
N PHE A 946 23.06 3.34 37.85
CA PHE A 946 23.78 3.89 36.71
C PHE A 946 22.95 4.98 36.05
N ASP A 947 23.62 6.00 35.54
CA ASP A 947 22.99 7.14 34.87
C ASP A 947 23.90 7.77 33.81
N ASP A 948 23.32 8.63 32.96
CA ASP A 948 24.01 9.51 32.02
C ASP A 948 25.12 8.80 31.20
N ILE A 949 24.77 7.72 30.51
CA ILE A 949 25.69 7.01 29.61
C ILE A 949 25.87 7.87 28.36
N ALA A 950 27.09 8.25 28.03
CA ALA A 950 27.39 9.05 26.84
C ALA A 950 28.49 8.40 25.99
N ILE A 951 28.34 8.51 24.67
CA ILE A 951 29.30 8.08 23.65
C ILE A 951 29.69 9.32 22.83
N GLN A 952 30.96 9.73 22.93
CA GLN A 952 31.49 10.96 22.33
C GLN A 952 32.47 10.65 21.18
#